data_AF-A0A1G3X4C2-F1
#
_entry.id   AF-A0A1G3X4C2-F1
#
_cell.length_a   1.000
_cell.length_b   1.000
_cell.length_c   1.000
_cell.angle_alpha   90.00
_cell.angle_beta   90.00
_cell.angle_gamma   90.00
#
_symmetry.space_group_name_H-M   'P 1'
#
loop_
_entity.id
_entity.type
_entity.pdbx_description
1 polymer ?
#
loop_
_entity_poly.entity_id
_entity_poly.type
_entity_poly.pdbx_seq_one_letter_code
_entity_poly.pdbx_strand_id
1 'polypeptide(L)'
;MKKLSIVLLVMSTIFLLIGCQDQTETPVPTEETPVVTVYYDVTFNSNGGSAVTVQEIEEGKTATEPADPTKEGFIFGGWYATETLDEGTQFDFTDVISADITLYAKWTEEVHVVTEAEKLAMDIAQFESFKDMTLTGSSLVLPTRGDQGTILTWSTSNQRALTAKGVAIPNPMGGEDKVVTLTLNARNGEARVTETYEITIPAKEASVITSSVTLPYETLTEEYAVLDGNLLTYFVDNGNVPYVDLQDYIMLLDGFIYSDEIEFLWDEPTQVLTLTYSVTYTDEITQEEITEDYSATLNFTANTITVPDTSFFSGYVYSTETNYSSGLSYLDEYYLEEGNPVVYDLNAYRFDMIIHEGDYVLPFHLVNLLFGGGSYFNVYYNGDGYKGIYAYGDETTDFMTSSLNSTTIPADVRLATFDAFAFTLDYFYGLKEEQGIETYYDELYKKVSDMLNNVYLTSSRAYSDFVYKVLDELHSSMVYGSVYNDAEGNTPSISLANVGEKTNDWYSVLFAVQDGIEAKWGSEEQIPDFRIISGTKTAVIYLDGFVTKSVDDPETVVDSNDFMRDALDGIYAADPTIENIVIDLSYNTGGNIGALYRVLGYITENPIASHYQDPLTGEKQTYWLEVDTVARTNVNWFFMTSKVTFSAANLMAAIGKYQDVATIIGTTSGGGACSILPIYLPDGSAHQISSLNMISYRVGSDIDGWTYIGIESGVDPDYELAVSDLTNDAAIASLINQINQGTATPYVNPNA
;
A
#
# COMPACT_ATOMS: atom_id res chain seq x y z
N MET A 1 -32.20 53.45 16.99
CA MET A 1 -31.76 54.62 17.80
C MET A 1 -30.67 55.36 17.03
N LYS A 2 -30.57 56.70 17.21
CA LYS A 2 -29.42 57.61 16.93
C LYS A 2 -28.43 57.24 15.80
N LYS A 3 -28.39 58.02 14.70
CA LYS A 3 -27.50 59.21 14.46
C LYS A 3 -26.04 58.80 14.14
N LEU A 4 -25.25 59.44 13.26
CA LEU A 4 -25.36 60.57 12.29
C LEU A 4 -24.13 60.34 11.34
N SER A 5 -24.26 60.23 10.01
CA SER A 5 -24.09 61.33 9.02
C SER A 5 -22.63 61.70 8.67
N ILE A 6 -22.26 61.64 7.37
CA ILE A 6 -22.05 62.78 6.42
C ILE A 6 -20.58 63.28 6.44
N VAL A 7 -19.74 63.04 5.40
CA VAL A 7 -19.72 63.63 4.03
C VAL A 7 -19.41 65.14 4.09
N LEU A 8 -18.38 65.68 3.43
CA LEU A 8 -18.35 66.31 2.09
C LEU A 8 -16.86 66.69 1.80
N LEU A 9 -16.27 66.65 0.60
CA LEU A 9 -16.65 67.15 -0.73
C LEU A 9 -16.21 68.62 -0.99
N VAL A 10 -15.28 68.78 -1.95
CA VAL A 10 -15.21 69.82 -3.01
C VAL A 10 -14.71 71.26 -2.74
N MET A 11 -13.78 71.66 -3.63
CA MET A 11 -13.48 72.98 -4.23
C MET A 11 -13.35 74.29 -3.41
N SER A 12 -12.09 74.77 -3.39
CA SER A 12 -11.65 76.03 -4.03
C SER A 12 -12.10 77.40 -3.45
N THR A 13 -11.69 78.48 -4.16
CA THR A 13 -11.93 79.92 -3.93
C THR A 13 -11.04 80.53 -2.81
N ILE A 14 -10.60 81.81 -2.81
CA ILE A 14 -11.23 83.07 -3.25
C ILE A 14 -10.19 84.12 -3.76
N PHE A 15 -10.53 84.79 -4.89
CA PHE A 15 -10.31 86.20 -5.34
C PHE A 15 -8.97 86.96 -5.13
N LEU A 16 -8.33 87.61 -6.13
CA LEU A 16 -8.74 88.67 -7.11
C LEU A 16 -8.58 90.10 -6.57
N LEU A 17 -7.66 90.89 -7.17
CA LEU A 17 -7.36 92.34 -7.05
C LEU A 17 -6.23 92.59 -8.09
N ILE A 18 -6.04 93.69 -8.87
CA ILE A 18 -6.56 95.07 -8.98
C ILE A 18 -6.60 95.45 -10.47
N GLY A 19 -7.52 96.32 -10.90
CA GLY A 19 -7.56 96.85 -12.28
C GLY A 19 -7.00 98.28 -12.41
N CYS A 20 -7.01 98.83 -13.64
CA CYS A 20 -6.96 100.27 -13.88
C CYS A 20 -7.64 100.62 -15.22
N GLN A 21 -8.46 101.68 -15.23
CA GLN A 21 -8.86 102.40 -16.45
C GLN A 21 -8.06 103.70 -16.57
N ASP A 22 -7.62 103.99 -17.80
CA ASP A 22 -7.52 105.30 -18.49
C ASP A 22 -6.86 106.55 -17.86
N GLN A 23 -6.49 107.46 -18.79
CA GLN A 23 -6.01 108.85 -18.64
C GLN A 23 -4.51 109.00 -18.28
N THR A 24 -3.65 109.84 -18.89
CA THR A 24 -3.59 110.69 -20.13
C THR A 24 -2.09 111.07 -20.33
N GLU A 25 -1.53 111.75 -21.36
CA GLU A 25 -2.01 112.58 -22.49
C GLU A 25 -1.24 112.28 -23.81
N THR A 26 -1.73 112.82 -24.94
CA THR A 26 -1.09 112.96 -26.27
C THR A 26 -0.04 114.11 -26.31
N PRO A 27 0.98 114.13 -27.21
CA PRO A 27 0.75 114.60 -28.60
C PRO A 27 1.57 113.91 -29.73
N VAL A 28 0.85 113.43 -30.76
CA VAL A 28 0.86 113.89 -32.19
C VAL A 28 2.11 114.67 -32.69
N PRO A 29 2.61 114.50 -33.95
CA PRO A 29 2.20 113.65 -35.09
C PRO A 29 3.34 112.65 -35.54
N THR A 30 3.29 111.84 -36.61
CA THR A 30 2.55 111.88 -37.90
C THR A 30 2.48 110.47 -38.52
N GLU A 31 1.43 110.20 -39.31
CA GLU A 31 1.27 109.02 -40.19
C GLU A 31 2.35 108.99 -41.31
N GLU A 32 2.64 107.90 -42.04
CA GLU A 32 1.82 106.74 -42.44
C GLU A 32 2.58 105.40 -42.28
N THR A 33 1.85 104.31 -41.99
CA THR A 33 2.38 102.99 -41.57
C THR A 33 2.37 101.91 -42.67
N PRO A 34 3.32 100.95 -42.65
CA PRO A 34 3.21 99.69 -43.39
C PRO A 34 2.32 98.69 -42.63
N VAL A 35 1.71 97.75 -43.35
CA VAL A 35 1.06 96.58 -42.73
C VAL A 35 2.15 95.63 -42.25
N VAL A 36 2.17 95.33 -40.95
CA VAL A 36 3.04 94.31 -40.33
C VAL A 36 2.18 93.11 -39.98
N THR A 37 2.48 91.96 -40.59
CA THR A 37 1.87 90.68 -40.26
C THR A 37 2.58 90.06 -39.06
N VAL A 38 1.84 89.59 -38.07
CA VAL A 38 2.37 88.89 -36.88
C VAL A 38 2.25 87.38 -37.08
N TYR A 39 3.25 86.64 -36.60
CA TYR A 39 3.28 85.18 -36.61
C TYR A 39 3.55 84.66 -35.20
N TYR A 40 3.08 83.44 -34.92
CA TYR A 40 3.22 82.74 -33.65
C TYR A 40 3.67 81.28 -33.85
N ASP A 41 4.48 80.78 -32.93
CA ASP A 41 5.02 79.42 -32.97
C ASP A 41 4.12 78.41 -32.25
N VAL A 42 3.74 77.35 -32.96
CA VAL A 42 3.06 76.17 -32.42
C VAL A 42 4.10 75.06 -32.25
N THR A 43 4.56 74.87 -31.01
CA THR A 43 5.59 73.89 -30.65
C THR A 43 4.95 72.57 -30.21
N PHE A 44 5.45 71.44 -30.72
CA PHE A 44 4.93 70.12 -30.39
C PHE A 44 5.89 69.35 -29.47
N ASN A 45 5.51 69.19 -28.20
CA ASN A 45 6.19 68.31 -27.26
C ASN A 45 5.57 66.90 -27.31
N SER A 46 6.25 65.99 -28.01
CA SER A 46 5.82 64.59 -28.17
C SER A 46 5.84 63.76 -26.87
N ASN A 47 6.26 64.32 -25.73
CA ASN A 47 6.37 63.62 -24.44
C ASN A 47 7.09 62.26 -24.55
N GLY A 48 8.21 62.26 -25.29
CA GLY A 48 9.05 61.09 -25.54
C GLY A 48 8.68 60.26 -26.77
N GLY A 49 7.69 60.66 -27.58
CA GLY A 49 7.47 60.11 -28.92
C GLY A 49 8.37 60.74 -30.00
N SER A 50 8.20 60.32 -31.25
CA SER A 50 8.92 60.86 -32.41
C SER A 50 8.83 62.39 -32.51
N ALA A 51 9.91 63.04 -32.95
CA ALA A 51 9.98 64.49 -33.07
C ALA A 51 8.99 65.03 -34.11
N VAL A 52 8.32 66.14 -33.76
CA VAL A 52 7.37 66.87 -34.63
C VAL A 52 7.89 68.29 -34.81
N THR A 53 7.86 68.81 -36.04
CA THR A 53 8.38 70.14 -36.37
C THR A 53 7.44 71.25 -35.91
N VAL A 54 8.02 72.31 -35.32
CA VAL A 54 7.31 73.57 -35.02
C VAL A 54 6.65 74.16 -36.27
N GLN A 55 5.51 74.82 -36.10
CA GLN A 55 4.81 75.55 -37.18
C GLN A 55 4.71 77.03 -36.82
N GLU A 56 5.14 77.90 -37.74
CA GLU A 56 4.99 79.35 -37.66
C GLU A 56 3.66 79.74 -38.35
N ILE A 57 2.70 80.27 -37.59
CA ILE A 57 1.31 80.51 -38.03
C ILE A 57 0.99 82.01 -37.98
N GLU A 58 0.45 82.56 -39.08
CA GLU A 58 -0.03 83.95 -39.15
C GLU A 58 -1.16 84.19 -38.14
N GLU A 59 -1.13 85.30 -37.41
CA GLU A 59 -2.13 85.67 -36.39
C GLU A 59 -3.57 85.53 -36.93
N GLY A 60 -4.41 84.78 -36.22
CA GLY A 60 -5.80 84.53 -36.60
C GLY A 60 -6.00 83.44 -37.66
N LYS A 61 -4.96 82.70 -38.04
CA LYS A 61 -5.06 81.42 -38.77
C LYS A 61 -5.05 80.23 -37.79
N THR A 62 -5.40 79.05 -38.28
CA THR A 62 -5.35 77.80 -37.52
C THR A 62 -4.03 77.06 -37.80
N ALA A 63 -3.56 76.26 -36.84
CA ALA A 63 -2.46 75.34 -37.06
C ALA A 63 -2.88 74.17 -37.97
N THR A 64 -1.94 73.50 -38.62
CA THR A 64 -2.22 72.22 -39.30
C THR A 64 -1.94 71.07 -38.34
N GLU A 65 -2.87 70.14 -38.16
CA GLU A 65 -2.60 68.95 -37.35
C GLU A 65 -1.43 68.14 -37.97
N PRO A 66 -0.34 67.87 -37.22
CA PRO A 66 0.75 67.05 -37.72
C PRO A 66 0.31 65.59 -37.87
N ALA A 67 1.09 64.79 -38.60
CA ALA A 67 0.94 63.34 -38.52
C ALA A 67 1.19 62.86 -37.08
N ASP A 68 0.38 61.91 -36.61
CA ASP A 68 0.47 61.36 -35.26
C ASP A 68 1.92 60.93 -34.95
N PRO A 69 2.50 61.39 -33.83
CA PRO A 69 3.80 60.92 -33.41
C PRO A 69 3.72 59.43 -33.05
N THR A 70 4.84 58.73 -33.13
CA THR A 70 4.95 57.33 -32.70
C THR A 70 5.77 57.22 -31.42
N LYS A 71 5.34 56.34 -30.50
CA LYS A 71 6.07 56.00 -29.27
C LYS A 71 5.90 54.51 -29.02
N GLU A 72 7.01 53.80 -28.91
CA GLU A 72 7.02 52.34 -28.77
C GLU A 72 6.29 51.91 -27.48
N GLY A 73 5.29 51.02 -27.61
CA GLY A 73 4.45 50.54 -26.50
C GLY A 73 3.29 51.45 -26.08
N PHE A 74 3.01 52.53 -26.83
CA PHE A 74 1.92 53.47 -26.50
C PHE A 74 1.08 53.85 -27.72
N ILE A 75 -0.23 53.95 -27.50
CA ILE A 75 -1.20 54.49 -28.44
C ILE A 75 -1.29 56.01 -28.24
N PHE A 76 -1.21 56.77 -29.33
CA PHE A 76 -1.35 58.23 -29.30
C PHE A 76 -2.80 58.62 -28.98
N GLY A 77 -2.96 59.47 -27.96
CA GLY A 77 -4.26 59.90 -27.42
C GLY A 77 -4.66 61.33 -27.77
N GLY A 78 -3.94 61.99 -28.68
CA GLY A 78 -4.19 63.38 -29.10
C GLY A 78 -3.26 64.41 -28.46
N TRP A 79 -3.37 65.65 -28.95
CA TRP A 79 -2.63 66.82 -28.49
C TRP A 79 -3.41 67.63 -27.45
N TYR A 80 -2.71 68.11 -26.41
CA TYR A 80 -3.30 68.86 -25.30
C TYR A 80 -2.57 70.19 -25.09
N ALA A 81 -3.30 71.26 -24.79
CA ALA A 81 -2.78 72.61 -24.58
C ALA A 81 -2.09 72.80 -23.21
N THR A 82 -2.10 71.79 -22.33
CA THR A 82 -1.40 71.80 -21.04
C THR A 82 -0.61 70.51 -20.82
N GLU A 83 0.50 70.63 -20.08
CA GLU A 83 1.33 69.49 -19.68
C GLU A 83 0.60 68.51 -18.73
N THR A 84 -0.53 68.92 -18.14
CA THR A 84 -1.36 68.08 -17.25
C THR A 84 -2.25 67.07 -17.98
N LEU A 85 -2.47 67.23 -19.30
CA LEU A 85 -3.22 66.29 -20.15
C LEU A 85 -4.68 66.05 -19.70
N ASP A 86 -5.28 67.02 -19.02
CA ASP A 86 -6.67 67.00 -18.54
C ASP A 86 -7.65 66.95 -19.72
N GLU A 87 -8.76 66.21 -19.61
CA GLU A 87 -9.71 66.00 -20.72
C GLU A 87 -10.27 67.31 -21.31
N GLY A 88 -10.46 68.34 -20.50
CA GLY A 88 -10.91 69.67 -20.94
C GLY A 88 -9.85 70.55 -21.60
N THR A 89 -8.62 70.05 -21.81
CA THR A 89 -7.50 70.77 -22.43
C THR A 89 -7.02 70.14 -23.73
N GLN A 90 -7.75 69.16 -24.28
CA GLN A 90 -7.49 68.62 -25.61
C GLN A 90 -7.60 69.77 -26.65
N PHE A 91 -6.61 69.90 -27.51
CA PHE A 91 -6.51 70.98 -28.47
C PHE A 91 -7.28 70.66 -29.74
N ASP A 92 -8.12 71.59 -30.21
CA ASP A 92 -8.84 71.49 -31.48
C ASP A 92 -8.08 72.29 -32.54
N PHE A 93 -7.61 71.64 -33.60
CA PHE A 93 -6.86 72.30 -34.68
C PHE A 93 -7.71 73.23 -35.57
N THR A 94 -9.01 73.39 -35.27
CA THR A 94 -9.85 74.46 -35.83
C THR A 94 -9.81 75.77 -35.03
N ASP A 95 -9.20 75.78 -33.84
CA ASP A 95 -8.97 77.00 -33.08
C ASP A 95 -7.87 77.89 -33.72
N VAL A 96 -8.07 79.21 -33.62
CA VAL A 96 -7.14 80.21 -34.18
C VAL A 96 -5.97 80.48 -33.25
N ILE A 97 -4.77 80.57 -33.81
CA ILE A 97 -3.55 80.91 -33.09
C ILE A 97 -3.45 82.43 -32.93
N SER A 98 -3.35 82.88 -31.67
CA SER A 98 -3.23 84.30 -31.28
C SER A 98 -2.10 84.54 -30.26
N ALA A 99 -1.30 83.52 -29.98
CA ALA A 99 -0.09 83.55 -29.15
C ALA A 99 0.74 82.27 -29.44
N ASP A 100 2.02 82.29 -29.08
CA ASP A 100 2.85 81.07 -29.08
C ASP A 100 2.25 80.02 -28.13
N ILE A 101 2.20 78.75 -28.54
CA ILE A 101 1.61 77.67 -27.77
C ILE A 101 2.47 76.39 -27.86
N THR A 102 2.57 75.66 -26.75
CA THR A 102 3.16 74.32 -26.74
C THR A 102 2.05 73.29 -26.57
N LEU A 103 1.96 72.33 -27.50
CA LEU A 103 1.03 71.22 -27.46
C LEU A 103 1.75 69.96 -26.99
N TYR A 104 1.13 69.23 -26.07
CA TYR A 104 1.70 68.08 -25.38
C TYR A 104 0.97 66.80 -25.81
N ALA A 105 1.73 65.79 -26.24
CA ALA A 105 1.16 64.51 -26.64
C ALA A 105 0.67 63.69 -25.43
N LYS A 106 -0.56 63.19 -25.49
CA LYS A 106 -1.07 62.19 -24.54
C LYS A 106 -0.82 60.78 -25.07
N TRP A 107 -0.50 59.88 -24.16
CA TRP A 107 -0.16 58.49 -24.46
C TRP A 107 -0.94 57.56 -23.53
N THR A 108 -1.50 56.49 -24.09
CA THR A 108 -2.08 55.37 -23.34
C THR A 108 -1.23 54.14 -23.60
N GLU A 109 -0.89 53.37 -22.56
CA GLU A 109 -0.12 52.12 -22.72
C GLU A 109 -0.88 51.11 -23.60
N GLU A 110 -0.16 50.46 -24.51
CA GLU A 110 -0.73 49.41 -25.35
C GLU A 110 -0.79 48.09 -24.55
N VAL A 111 -2.00 47.70 -24.13
CA VAL A 111 -2.20 46.48 -23.33
C VAL A 111 -2.26 45.25 -24.23
N HIS A 112 -1.14 44.55 -24.39
CA HIS A 112 -1.12 43.24 -25.05
C HIS A 112 -1.82 42.18 -24.17
N VAL A 113 -3.00 41.72 -24.61
CA VAL A 113 -3.75 40.67 -23.92
C VAL A 113 -3.24 39.32 -24.39
N VAL A 114 -2.43 38.66 -23.55
CA VAL A 114 -1.89 37.32 -23.84
C VAL A 114 -3.04 36.33 -24.07
N THR A 115 -3.12 35.82 -25.29
CA THR A 115 -4.16 34.89 -25.77
C THR A 115 -4.00 33.50 -25.15
N GLU A 116 -5.06 32.68 -25.24
CA GLU A 116 -5.02 31.29 -24.77
C GLU A 116 -3.93 30.47 -25.48
N ALA A 117 -3.67 30.75 -26.76
CA ALA A 117 -2.63 30.10 -27.55
C ALA A 117 -1.21 30.51 -27.11
N GLU A 118 -0.98 31.79 -26.81
CA GLU A 118 0.29 32.27 -26.28
C GLU A 118 0.56 31.69 -24.87
N LYS A 119 -0.45 31.66 -23.99
CA LYS A 119 -0.35 31.03 -22.67
C LYS A 119 0.01 29.54 -22.75
N LEU A 120 -0.66 28.82 -23.66
CA LEU A 120 -0.37 27.42 -23.95
C LEU A 120 1.07 27.24 -24.46
N ALA A 121 1.55 28.10 -25.36
CA ALA A 121 2.93 28.03 -25.86
C ALA A 121 3.96 28.33 -24.76
N MET A 122 3.69 29.31 -23.88
CA MET A 122 4.54 29.65 -22.73
C MET A 122 4.66 28.51 -21.73
N ASP A 123 3.55 27.83 -21.41
CA ASP A 123 3.54 26.70 -20.46
C ASP A 123 4.29 25.48 -21.02
N ILE A 124 4.20 25.24 -22.34
CA ILE A 124 4.82 24.06 -22.97
C ILE A 124 6.31 24.25 -23.24
N ALA A 125 6.76 25.48 -23.49
CA ALA A 125 8.17 25.79 -23.69
C ALA A 125 9.06 25.39 -22.49
N GLN A 126 8.48 25.20 -21.30
CA GLN A 126 9.18 24.70 -20.12
C GLN A 126 9.67 23.25 -20.26
N PHE A 127 9.01 22.44 -21.10
CA PHE A 127 9.31 21.01 -21.29
C PHE A 127 10.25 20.75 -22.49
N GLU A 128 10.85 21.78 -23.09
CA GLU A 128 11.80 21.60 -24.21
C GLU A 128 12.98 20.70 -23.83
N SER A 129 13.39 20.70 -22.55
CA SER A 129 14.43 19.85 -21.97
C SER A 129 14.09 18.36 -21.92
N PHE A 130 12.83 17.97 -22.13
CA PHE A 130 12.41 16.57 -22.18
C PHE A 130 12.73 15.92 -23.54
N LYS A 131 13.03 16.70 -24.58
CA LYS A 131 13.41 16.15 -25.90
C LYS A 131 14.76 15.43 -25.78
N ASP A 132 14.75 14.15 -26.18
CA ASP A 132 15.90 13.26 -26.20
C ASP A 132 16.59 13.13 -24.82
N MET A 133 15.81 13.23 -23.73
CA MET A 133 16.30 13.18 -22.35
C MET A 133 16.68 11.76 -21.94
N THR A 134 17.84 11.58 -21.31
CA THR A 134 18.12 10.40 -20.46
C THR A 134 17.73 10.71 -19.01
N LEU A 135 16.81 9.95 -18.44
CA LEU A 135 16.31 10.13 -17.08
C LEU A 135 17.05 9.19 -16.11
N THR A 136 18.10 9.68 -15.47
CA THR A 136 18.91 8.91 -14.51
C THR A 136 18.32 8.89 -13.09
N GLY A 137 17.32 9.72 -12.79
CA GLY A 137 16.65 9.76 -11.49
C GLY A 137 15.39 8.89 -11.43
N SER A 138 14.94 8.57 -10.22
CA SER A 138 13.74 7.75 -9.97
C SER A 138 12.42 8.40 -10.39
N SER A 139 12.40 9.69 -10.73
CA SER A 139 11.20 10.36 -11.25
C SER A 139 11.45 11.58 -12.14
N LEU A 140 10.44 11.88 -12.96
CA LEU A 140 10.29 13.04 -13.82
C LEU A 140 9.05 13.82 -13.37
N VAL A 141 9.17 15.14 -13.15
CA VAL A 141 8.04 15.96 -12.68
C VAL A 141 7.07 16.23 -13.84
N LEU A 142 5.89 15.62 -13.79
CA LEU A 142 4.84 15.74 -14.80
C LEU A 142 3.65 16.57 -14.27
N PRO A 143 3.67 17.91 -14.37
CA PRO A 143 2.61 18.75 -13.84
C PRO A 143 1.30 18.58 -14.62
N THR A 144 0.15 18.66 -13.93
CA THR A 144 -1.19 18.64 -14.54
C THR A 144 -1.69 20.03 -14.92
N ARG A 145 -0.96 21.08 -14.56
CA ARG A 145 -1.28 22.48 -14.86
C ARG A 145 -0.01 23.31 -15.03
N GLY A 146 0.04 24.14 -16.07
CA GLY A 146 1.11 25.12 -16.29
C GLY A 146 0.85 26.45 -15.57
N ASP A 147 1.88 27.30 -15.50
CA ASP A 147 1.87 28.59 -14.80
C ASP A 147 0.83 29.57 -15.36
N GLN A 148 0.59 29.55 -16.67
CA GLN A 148 -0.43 30.33 -17.37
C GLN A 148 -1.81 29.65 -17.36
N GLY A 149 -1.97 28.61 -16.53
CA GLY A 149 -3.22 27.92 -16.25
C GLY A 149 -3.62 26.84 -17.26
N THR A 150 -2.76 26.52 -18.22
CA THR A 150 -2.98 25.45 -19.21
C THR A 150 -3.16 24.12 -18.50
N ILE A 151 -4.18 23.35 -18.88
CA ILE A 151 -4.40 21.98 -18.39
C ILE A 151 -3.47 21.05 -19.18
N LEU A 152 -2.69 20.25 -18.47
CA LEU A 152 -1.71 19.32 -19.01
C LEU A 152 -2.14 17.88 -18.67
N THR A 153 -2.03 16.96 -19.62
CA THR A 153 -2.36 15.54 -19.43
C THR A 153 -1.32 14.68 -20.13
N TRP A 154 -0.68 13.82 -19.36
CA TRP A 154 0.44 12.99 -19.81
C TRP A 154 0.01 11.55 -20.08
N SER A 155 0.61 10.94 -21.09
CA SER A 155 0.52 9.51 -21.37
C SER A 155 1.88 8.97 -21.84
N THR A 156 2.11 7.68 -21.65
CA THR A 156 3.39 7.00 -21.93
C THR A 156 3.16 5.84 -22.90
N SER A 157 4.13 5.54 -23.77
CA SER A 157 4.10 4.32 -24.58
C SER A 157 4.36 3.05 -23.76
N ASN A 158 4.97 3.16 -22.57
CA ASN A 158 5.28 2.03 -21.71
C ASN A 158 5.20 2.39 -20.22
N GLN A 159 4.11 1.99 -19.57
CA GLN A 159 3.89 2.16 -18.12
C GLN A 159 4.87 1.34 -17.25
N ARG A 160 5.51 0.30 -17.80
CA ARG A 160 6.53 -0.54 -17.13
C ARG A 160 7.96 0.02 -17.27
N ALA A 161 8.08 1.29 -17.64
CA ALA A 161 9.34 1.98 -17.91
C ALA A 161 9.33 3.42 -17.40
N LEU A 162 8.27 4.17 -17.72
CA LEU A 162 7.98 5.48 -17.15
C LEU A 162 6.47 5.61 -16.99
N THR A 163 5.97 5.71 -15.77
CA THR A 163 4.53 5.82 -15.55
C THR A 163 3.99 7.16 -16.04
N ALA A 164 2.68 7.24 -16.32
CA ALA A 164 2.01 8.51 -16.61
C ALA A 164 1.97 9.49 -15.40
N LYS A 165 2.49 9.07 -14.24
CA LYS A 165 2.74 9.91 -13.05
C LYS A 165 4.21 10.33 -12.92
N GLY A 166 5.06 9.93 -13.86
CA GLY A 166 6.48 10.30 -13.91
C GLY A 166 7.40 9.47 -13.03
N VAL A 167 6.99 8.28 -12.58
CA VAL A 167 7.92 7.36 -11.87
C VAL A 167 8.68 6.52 -12.89
N ALA A 168 10.01 6.53 -12.81
CA ALA A 168 10.87 5.72 -13.65
C ALA A 168 10.95 4.29 -13.10
N ILE A 169 10.91 3.32 -14.00
CA ILE A 169 11.00 1.88 -13.70
C ILE A 169 12.12 1.33 -14.60
N PRO A 170 13.39 1.37 -14.17
CA PRO A 170 14.50 0.88 -14.96
C PRO A 170 14.37 -0.64 -15.21
N ASN A 171 15.17 -1.19 -16.12
CA ASN A 171 15.36 -2.63 -16.14
C ASN A 171 16.20 -3.08 -14.93
N PRO A 172 16.12 -4.36 -14.53
CA PRO A 172 17.12 -5.03 -13.68
C PRO A 172 18.57 -4.71 -14.04
N MET A 173 19.47 -4.93 -13.08
CA MET A 173 20.91 -4.83 -13.30
C MET A 173 21.35 -5.76 -14.46
N GLY A 174 22.16 -5.23 -15.37
CA GLY A 174 22.58 -5.93 -16.59
C GLY A 174 21.54 -5.99 -17.73
N GLY A 175 20.37 -5.36 -17.57
CA GLY A 175 19.40 -5.19 -18.64
C GLY A 175 19.78 -4.11 -19.67
N GLU A 176 18.95 -3.93 -20.71
CA GLU A 176 19.09 -2.85 -21.70
C GLU A 176 18.30 -1.58 -21.30
N ASP A 177 18.73 -0.41 -21.80
CA ASP A 177 17.99 0.84 -21.67
C ASP A 177 16.60 0.77 -22.34
N LYS A 178 15.58 1.37 -21.69
CA LYS A 178 14.22 1.46 -22.24
C LYS A 178 13.99 2.86 -22.82
N VAL A 179 13.71 2.96 -24.13
CA VAL A 179 13.22 4.21 -24.74
C VAL A 179 11.70 4.26 -24.67
N VAL A 180 11.13 5.36 -24.19
CA VAL A 180 9.69 5.60 -24.09
C VAL A 180 9.28 6.88 -24.81
N THR A 181 8.10 6.87 -25.42
CA THR A 181 7.48 8.06 -25.99
C THR A 181 6.51 8.64 -24.96
N LEU A 182 6.90 9.73 -24.32
CA LEU A 182 6.05 10.50 -23.42
C LEU A 182 5.25 11.51 -24.24
N THR A 183 3.92 11.45 -24.15
CA THR A 183 3.01 12.32 -24.90
C THR A 183 2.32 13.31 -23.96
N LEU A 184 2.50 14.60 -24.22
CA LEU A 184 1.80 15.69 -23.55
C LEU A 184 0.60 16.12 -24.39
N ASN A 185 -0.60 16.09 -23.80
CA ASN A 185 -1.79 16.74 -24.33
C ASN A 185 -2.07 17.99 -23.50
N ALA A 186 -2.00 19.16 -24.13
CA ALA A 186 -2.13 20.45 -23.46
C ALA A 186 -3.32 21.25 -24.00
N ARG A 187 -4.02 21.96 -23.10
CA ARG A 187 -5.21 22.75 -23.44
C ARG A 187 -5.33 24.01 -22.58
N ASN A 188 -5.51 25.16 -23.22
CA ASN A 188 -5.90 26.41 -22.57
C ASN A 188 -7.16 26.94 -23.29
N GLY A 189 -8.30 27.00 -22.59
CA GLY A 189 -9.60 27.34 -23.18
C GLY A 189 -10.00 26.49 -24.39
N GLU A 190 -10.01 27.08 -25.59
CA GLU A 190 -10.21 26.37 -26.86
C GLU A 190 -8.90 25.91 -27.53
N ALA A 191 -7.78 26.57 -27.24
CA ALA A 191 -6.46 26.22 -27.76
C ALA A 191 -5.99 24.85 -27.25
N ARG A 192 -5.41 24.04 -28.15
CA ARG A 192 -4.94 22.68 -27.89
C ARG A 192 -3.67 22.39 -28.69
N VAL A 193 -2.79 21.58 -28.12
CA VAL A 193 -1.67 20.95 -28.83
C VAL A 193 -1.34 19.60 -28.20
N THR A 194 -0.67 18.75 -28.97
CA THR A 194 -0.11 17.48 -28.50
C THR A 194 1.36 17.46 -28.89
N GLU A 195 2.25 17.29 -27.91
CA GLU A 195 3.70 17.19 -28.09
C GLU A 195 4.18 15.81 -27.63
N THR A 196 5.31 15.34 -28.18
CA THR A 196 5.91 14.04 -27.85
C THR A 196 7.39 14.17 -27.57
N TYR A 197 7.86 13.47 -26.54
CA TYR A 197 9.24 13.45 -26.08
C TYR A 197 9.73 12.00 -26.05
N GLU A 198 10.91 11.73 -26.62
CA GLU A 198 11.58 10.45 -26.41
C GLU A 198 12.44 10.54 -25.15
N ILE A 199 12.10 9.73 -24.14
CA ILE A 199 12.83 9.64 -22.86
C ILE A 199 13.53 8.30 -22.83
N THR A 200 14.84 8.30 -22.57
CA THR A 200 15.62 7.08 -22.31
C THR A 200 15.65 6.85 -20.80
N ILE A 201 15.10 5.72 -20.35
CA ILE A 201 15.21 5.22 -18.98
C ILE A 201 16.38 4.22 -19.01
N PRO A 202 17.53 4.53 -18.39
CA PRO A 202 18.65 3.60 -18.39
C PRO A 202 18.30 2.32 -17.65
N ALA A 203 19.01 1.23 -17.94
CA ALA A 203 19.01 0.06 -17.07
C ALA A 203 19.51 0.43 -15.66
N LYS A 204 19.17 -0.37 -14.65
CA LYS A 204 19.73 -0.16 -13.31
C LYS A 204 21.22 -0.49 -13.34
N GLU A 205 22.03 0.45 -12.88
CA GLU A 205 23.45 0.24 -12.58
C GLU A 205 23.63 -0.16 -11.11
N ALA A 206 24.79 -0.72 -10.76
CA ALA A 206 25.10 -1.11 -9.38
C ALA A 206 24.98 0.08 -8.43
N SER A 207 24.16 -0.05 -7.38
CA SER A 207 23.97 1.03 -6.40
C SER A 207 25.26 1.34 -5.63
N VAL A 208 25.46 2.63 -5.30
CA VAL A 208 26.63 3.11 -4.57
C VAL A 208 26.18 3.78 -3.27
N ILE A 209 26.68 3.30 -2.13
CA ILE A 209 26.47 3.95 -0.82
C ILE A 209 27.18 5.32 -0.81
N THR A 210 26.44 6.37 -0.44
CA THR A 210 26.95 7.75 -0.38
C THR A 210 26.87 8.38 1.00
N SER A 211 26.06 7.82 1.89
CA SER A 211 25.85 8.34 3.25
C SER A 211 25.39 7.25 4.20
N SER A 212 25.69 7.42 5.48
CA SER A 212 25.20 6.55 6.55
C SER A 212 24.83 7.36 7.79
N VAL A 213 24.03 6.74 8.66
CA VAL A 213 23.60 7.29 9.95
C VAL A 213 23.36 6.13 10.91
N THR A 214 23.82 6.27 12.16
CA THR A 214 23.48 5.32 13.22
C THR A 214 22.11 5.70 13.81
N LEU A 215 21.16 4.79 13.76
CA LEU A 215 19.80 4.99 14.26
C LEU A 215 19.54 4.12 15.51
N PRO A 216 18.73 4.58 16.47
CA PRO A 216 18.38 3.80 17.64
C PRO A 216 17.48 2.62 17.26
N TYR A 217 17.64 1.51 17.99
CA TYR A 217 16.74 0.37 18.01
C TYR A 217 16.15 0.21 19.42
N GLU A 218 14.84 -0.02 19.52
CA GLU A 218 14.11 -0.23 20.78
C GLU A 218 13.22 -1.47 20.65
N THR A 219 13.27 -2.38 21.61
CA THR A 219 12.37 -3.55 21.66
C THR A 219 11.05 -3.15 22.33
N LEU A 220 9.92 -3.42 21.67
CA LEU A 220 8.56 -3.13 22.16
C LEU A 220 7.77 -4.40 22.53
N THR A 221 8.37 -5.59 22.44
CA THR A 221 7.73 -6.88 22.77
C THR A 221 8.53 -7.64 23.83
N GLU A 222 7.84 -8.36 24.71
CA GLU A 222 8.47 -9.22 25.72
C GLU A 222 8.64 -10.69 25.25
N GLU A 223 8.14 -11.06 24.06
CA GLU A 223 8.14 -12.44 23.54
C GLU A 223 9.56 -13.01 23.30
N TYR A 224 10.54 -12.12 23.03
CA TYR A 224 11.95 -12.46 22.83
C TYR A 224 12.86 -11.48 23.56
N ALA A 225 14.00 -11.95 24.05
CA ALA A 225 14.91 -11.19 24.92
C ALA A 225 15.86 -10.23 24.16
N VAL A 226 15.40 -9.64 23.05
CA VAL A 226 16.21 -8.75 22.19
C VAL A 226 16.43 -7.41 22.88
N LEU A 227 17.69 -6.99 23.01
CA LEU A 227 18.06 -5.79 23.76
C LEU A 227 18.02 -4.50 22.92
N ASP A 228 17.69 -3.38 23.56
CA ASP A 228 17.82 -2.04 22.97
C ASP A 228 19.24 -1.79 22.45
N GLY A 229 19.32 -1.14 21.29
CA GLY A 229 20.54 -1.09 20.50
C GLY A 229 20.62 0.11 19.56
N ASN A 230 21.52 0.02 18.60
CA ASN A 230 21.62 0.97 17.49
C ASN A 230 22.06 0.19 16.24
N LEU A 231 21.57 0.60 15.07
CA LEU A 231 21.93 -0.02 13.79
C LEU A 231 22.52 1.02 12.86
N LEU A 232 23.63 0.69 12.21
CA LEU A 232 24.24 1.54 11.18
C LEU A 232 23.44 1.41 9.88
N THR A 233 22.78 2.49 9.49
CA THR A 233 21.91 2.55 8.31
C THR A 233 22.62 3.25 7.18
N TYR A 234 22.64 2.62 6.01
CA TYR A 234 23.26 3.09 4.79
C TYR A 234 22.21 3.58 3.79
N PHE A 235 22.58 4.58 2.99
CA PHE A 235 21.77 5.09 1.87
C PHE A 235 22.61 5.22 0.59
N VAL A 236 21.99 4.80 -0.51
CA VAL A 236 22.55 4.91 -1.86
C VAL A 236 22.43 6.33 -2.42
N ASP A 237 23.19 6.66 -3.47
CA ASP A 237 23.17 8.00 -4.09
C ASP A 237 21.74 8.46 -4.43
N ASN A 238 21.33 9.59 -3.86
CA ASN A 238 19.99 10.18 -3.99
C ASN A 238 18.82 9.24 -3.59
N GLY A 239 19.09 8.18 -2.82
CA GLY A 239 18.10 7.22 -2.31
C GLY A 239 17.64 7.49 -0.88
N ASN A 240 16.46 6.97 -0.55
CA ASN A 240 15.77 7.07 0.74
C ASN A 240 15.41 5.69 1.31
N VAL A 241 15.57 4.62 0.52
CA VAL A 241 15.45 3.23 1.00
C VAL A 241 16.63 2.91 1.93
N PRO A 242 16.40 2.47 3.18
CA PRO A 242 17.46 2.09 4.09
C PRO A 242 18.12 0.77 3.69
N TYR A 243 19.43 0.72 3.79
CA TYR A 243 20.25 -0.48 3.71
C TYR A 243 20.96 -0.71 5.04
N VAL A 244 21.27 -1.97 5.37
CA VAL A 244 21.96 -2.36 6.61
C VAL A 244 23.01 -3.42 6.30
N ASP A 245 24.06 -3.50 7.11
CA ASP A 245 24.95 -4.65 7.10
C ASP A 245 24.23 -5.88 7.67
N LEU A 246 24.41 -7.03 7.01
CA LEU A 246 23.76 -8.29 7.40
C LEU A 246 24.27 -8.84 8.74
N GLN A 247 25.56 -8.68 9.04
CA GLN A 247 26.15 -9.18 10.27
C GLN A 247 25.73 -8.33 11.48
N ASP A 248 25.79 -6.99 11.37
CA ASP A 248 25.28 -6.06 12.37
C ASP A 248 23.77 -6.27 12.64
N TYR A 249 22.97 -6.55 11.59
CA TYR A 249 21.55 -6.85 11.76
C TYR A 249 21.32 -8.16 12.53
N ILE A 250 22.02 -9.24 12.18
CA ILE A 250 21.91 -10.53 12.90
C ILE A 250 22.40 -10.40 14.36
N MET A 251 23.46 -9.63 14.61
CA MET A 251 23.95 -9.34 15.96
C MET A 251 23.02 -8.43 16.77
N LEU A 252 22.24 -7.54 16.12
CA LEU A 252 21.21 -6.74 16.79
C LEU A 252 20.07 -7.64 17.33
N LEU A 253 19.82 -8.77 16.67
CA LEU A 253 18.75 -9.71 17.00
C LEU A 253 19.16 -10.80 18.00
N ASP A 254 20.28 -10.63 18.71
CA ASP A 254 20.69 -11.51 19.80
C ASP A 254 19.57 -11.65 20.86
N GLY A 255 19.20 -12.88 21.20
CA GLY A 255 18.05 -13.20 22.05
C GLY A 255 16.73 -13.46 21.30
N PHE A 256 16.70 -13.26 19.98
CA PHE A 256 15.71 -13.83 19.04
C PHE A 256 16.39 -14.80 18.06
N ILE A 257 17.60 -14.47 17.60
CA ILE A 257 18.51 -15.33 16.82
C ILE A 257 19.68 -15.77 17.71
N TYR A 258 20.12 -17.04 17.60
CA TYR A 258 21.40 -17.53 18.13
C TYR A 258 22.59 -16.90 17.36
N SER A 259 22.81 -15.60 17.57
CA SER A 259 23.65 -14.76 16.71
C SER A 259 25.14 -15.14 16.73
N ASP A 260 25.62 -15.71 17.83
CA ASP A 260 27.00 -16.16 18.02
C ASP A 260 27.29 -17.56 17.43
N GLU A 261 26.26 -18.30 17.02
CA GLU A 261 26.38 -19.60 16.34
C GLU A 261 26.45 -19.48 14.81
N ILE A 262 26.10 -18.31 14.23
CA ILE A 262 26.11 -18.09 12.78
C ILE A 262 27.52 -17.66 12.31
N GLU A 263 28.22 -18.58 11.64
CA GLU A 263 29.51 -18.30 11.00
C GLU A 263 29.32 -17.60 9.64
N PHE A 264 30.15 -16.59 9.37
CA PHE A 264 30.20 -15.83 8.11
C PHE A 264 31.53 -16.09 7.38
N LEU A 265 31.47 -16.66 6.18
CA LEU A 265 32.63 -17.09 5.40
C LEU A 265 32.67 -16.41 4.03
N TRP A 266 33.63 -15.50 3.83
CA TRP A 266 33.82 -14.75 2.58
C TRP A 266 34.83 -15.39 1.62
N ASP A 267 34.40 -15.68 0.39
CA ASP A 267 35.26 -16.08 -0.73
C ASP A 267 35.45 -14.89 -1.69
N GLU A 268 36.53 -14.13 -1.47
CA GLU A 268 36.90 -12.97 -2.29
C GLU A 268 37.07 -13.29 -3.80
N PRO A 269 37.72 -14.41 -4.22
CA PRO A 269 37.78 -14.77 -5.65
C PRO A 269 36.43 -14.95 -6.36
N THR A 270 35.40 -15.43 -5.66
CA THR A 270 34.06 -15.67 -6.24
C THR A 270 33.03 -14.60 -5.88
N GLN A 271 33.35 -13.71 -4.93
CA GLN A 271 32.45 -12.71 -4.35
C GLN A 271 31.19 -13.37 -3.74
N VAL A 272 31.40 -14.47 -3.00
CA VAL A 272 30.35 -15.24 -2.33
C VAL A 272 30.55 -15.19 -0.82
N LEU A 273 29.51 -14.80 -0.10
CA LEU A 273 29.38 -14.94 1.33
C LEU A 273 28.60 -16.22 1.62
N THR A 274 29.13 -17.09 2.49
CA THR A 274 28.41 -18.27 2.99
C THR A 274 28.08 -18.05 4.47
N LEU A 275 26.83 -18.26 4.85
CA LEU A 275 26.40 -18.32 6.25
C LEU A 275 26.19 -19.79 6.62
N THR A 276 26.66 -20.21 7.79
CA THR A 276 26.46 -21.57 8.33
C THR A 276 26.24 -21.55 9.83
N TYR A 277 25.33 -22.39 10.32
CA TYR A 277 25.14 -22.65 11.74
C TYR A 277 24.66 -24.10 11.94
N SER A 278 24.74 -24.60 13.17
CA SER A 278 24.27 -25.95 13.51
C SER A 278 23.47 -25.92 14.81
N VAL A 279 22.23 -26.39 14.79
CA VAL A 279 21.36 -26.46 15.97
C VAL A 279 21.48 -27.84 16.58
N THR A 280 21.66 -27.95 17.90
CA THR A 280 21.65 -29.25 18.60
C THR A 280 20.56 -29.28 19.65
N TYR A 281 19.63 -30.21 19.52
CA TYR A 281 18.54 -30.43 20.47
C TYR A 281 18.53 -31.88 20.96
N THR A 282 17.93 -32.11 22.12
CA THR A 282 17.61 -33.47 22.57
C THR A 282 16.23 -33.82 22.08
N ASP A 283 16.11 -34.86 21.27
CA ASP A 283 14.83 -35.38 20.84
C ASP A 283 14.00 -35.83 22.06
N GLU A 284 12.76 -35.32 22.18
CA GLU A 284 11.99 -35.45 23.41
C GLU A 284 11.61 -36.90 23.74
N ILE A 285 11.63 -37.80 22.75
CA ILE A 285 11.07 -39.15 22.85
C ILE A 285 12.17 -40.21 22.89
N THR A 286 13.06 -40.20 21.90
CA THR A 286 14.25 -41.08 21.82
C THR A 286 15.32 -40.71 22.84
N GLN A 287 15.35 -39.43 23.29
CA GLN A 287 16.36 -38.85 24.17
C GLN A 287 17.78 -38.87 23.56
N GLU A 288 17.89 -38.93 22.23
CA GLU A 288 19.16 -38.77 21.50
C GLU A 288 19.44 -37.28 21.21
N GLU A 289 20.72 -36.89 21.17
CA GLU A 289 21.12 -35.56 20.69
C GLU A 289 21.12 -35.57 19.15
N ILE A 290 20.26 -34.74 18.55
CA ILE A 290 20.20 -34.50 17.11
C ILE A 290 20.89 -33.17 16.83
N THR A 291 21.75 -33.14 15.81
CA THR A 291 22.37 -31.92 15.29
C THR A 291 21.93 -31.72 13.84
N GLU A 292 21.36 -30.56 13.55
CA GLU A 292 20.95 -30.13 12.21
C GLU A 292 21.89 -29.04 11.70
N ASP A 293 22.38 -29.18 10.46
CA ASP A 293 23.36 -28.27 9.85
C ASP A 293 22.67 -27.41 8.78
N TYR A 294 22.73 -26.09 8.94
CA TYR A 294 22.08 -25.12 8.06
C TYR A 294 23.10 -24.30 7.27
N SER A 295 22.77 -23.95 6.01
CA SER A 295 23.63 -23.08 5.20
C SER A 295 22.86 -22.21 4.21
N ALA A 296 23.41 -21.02 3.93
CA ALA A 296 22.96 -20.13 2.86
C ALA A 296 24.16 -19.52 2.13
N THR A 297 23.97 -19.16 0.86
CA THR A 297 25.00 -18.49 0.05
C THR A 297 24.45 -17.23 -0.59
N LEU A 298 25.16 -16.12 -0.43
CA LEU A 298 24.86 -14.82 -1.02
C LEU A 298 25.95 -14.53 -2.05
N ASN A 299 25.60 -14.55 -3.33
CA ASN A 299 26.53 -14.27 -4.43
C ASN A 299 26.39 -12.82 -4.89
N PHE A 300 27.36 -11.98 -4.57
CA PHE A 300 27.33 -10.54 -4.86
C PHE A 300 27.56 -10.22 -6.35
N THR A 301 28.14 -11.15 -7.13
CA THR A 301 28.31 -10.96 -8.58
C THR A 301 27.05 -11.37 -9.36
N ALA A 302 26.40 -12.46 -8.96
CA ALA A 302 25.13 -12.90 -9.54
C ALA A 302 23.94 -12.10 -8.97
N ASN A 303 24.11 -11.49 -7.80
CA ASN A 303 23.08 -10.80 -7.03
C ASN A 303 21.89 -11.73 -6.69
N THR A 304 22.24 -12.90 -6.15
CA THR A 304 21.31 -13.98 -5.78
C THR A 304 21.59 -14.49 -4.37
N ILE A 305 20.54 -14.81 -3.62
CA ILE A 305 20.62 -15.59 -2.37
C ILE A 305 20.20 -17.03 -2.70
N THR A 306 20.86 -18.03 -2.14
CA THR A 306 20.53 -19.45 -2.36
C THR A 306 20.58 -20.22 -1.06
N VAL A 307 19.49 -20.93 -0.75
CA VAL A 307 19.37 -21.84 0.39
C VAL A 307 19.06 -23.26 -0.12
N PRO A 308 19.65 -24.32 0.47
CA PRO A 308 19.23 -25.69 0.18
C PRO A 308 17.78 -25.97 0.60
N ASP A 309 17.36 -25.30 1.68
CA ASP A 309 16.06 -25.43 2.34
C ASP A 309 15.72 -24.07 3.00
N THR A 310 14.43 -23.69 2.96
CA THR A 310 13.88 -22.46 3.57
C THR A 310 13.96 -22.48 5.10
N SER A 311 14.04 -23.66 5.73
CA SER A 311 14.26 -23.84 7.18
C SER A 311 15.51 -23.14 7.73
N PHE A 312 16.49 -22.82 6.86
CA PHE A 312 17.64 -21.96 7.18
C PHE A 312 17.23 -20.65 7.88
N PHE A 313 16.08 -20.07 7.54
CA PHE A 313 15.61 -18.80 8.09
C PHE A 313 14.86 -18.93 9.43
N SER A 314 14.67 -20.14 9.94
CA SER A 314 13.93 -20.40 11.19
C SER A 314 14.68 -21.26 12.20
N GLY A 315 15.66 -22.08 11.79
CA GLY A 315 16.37 -22.99 12.70
C GLY A 315 17.09 -22.29 13.86
N TYR A 316 17.67 -21.10 13.63
CA TYR A 316 18.39 -20.32 14.65
C TYR A 316 17.50 -19.54 15.62
N VAL A 317 16.18 -19.73 15.60
CA VAL A 317 15.25 -18.89 16.39
C VAL A 317 15.08 -19.46 17.80
N TYR A 318 15.20 -18.59 18.80
CA TYR A 318 14.95 -18.95 20.20
C TYR A 318 13.49 -19.41 20.41
N SER A 319 13.27 -20.32 21.36
CA SER A 319 11.91 -20.68 21.79
C SER A 319 11.15 -19.48 22.37
N THR A 320 9.92 -19.27 21.92
CA THR A 320 8.94 -18.30 22.46
C THR A 320 8.62 -18.55 23.94
N GLU A 321 8.25 -17.50 24.69
CA GLU A 321 7.66 -17.70 26.02
C GLU A 321 6.30 -18.41 25.92
N THR A 322 5.58 -18.16 24.84
CA THR A 322 4.25 -18.72 24.58
C THR A 322 4.31 -20.22 24.23
N ASN A 323 3.68 -21.06 25.07
CA ASN A 323 3.58 -22.51 24.84
C ASN A 323 2.27 -22.88 24.12
N TYR A 324 2.36 -23.04 22.80
CA TYR A 324 1.26 -23.47 21.93
C TYR A 324 0.92 -24.98 22.04
N SER A 325 1.91 -25.83 22.38
CA SER A 325 1.81 -27.30 22.35
C SER A 325 1.33 -27.94 23.66
N SER A 326 1.11 -27.16 24.72
CA SER A 326 0.68 -27.64 26.05
C SER A 326 -0.42 -28.72 26.00
N GLY A 327 -0.19 -29.89 26.62
CA GLY A 327 -1.17 -30.99 26.64
C GLY A 327 -1.31 -31.80 25.34
N LEU A 328 -0.46 -31.55 24.34
CA LEU A 328 -0.26 -32.41 23.17
C LEU A 328 1.00 -33.26 23.38
N SER A 329 1.06 -34.42 22.72
CA SER A 329 2.26 -35.27 22.69
C SER A 329 2.51 -35.72 21.26
N TYR A 330 3.59 -35.22 20.66
CA TYR A 330 4.01 -35.65 19.33
C TYR A 330 4.60 -37.08 19.40
N LEU A 331 4.50 -37.83 18.31
CA LEU A 331 5.00 -39.20 18.21
C LEU A 331 6.31 -39.27 17.42
N ASP A 332 7.10 -40.33 17.66
CA ASP A 332 8.31 -40.68 16.86
C ASP A 332 8.00 -40.86 15.36
N GLU A 333 6.74 -41.17 15.02
CA GLU A 333 6.33 -41.36 13.63
C GLU A 333 6.25 -39.98 12.95
N TYR A 334 7.11 -39.81 11.95
CA TYR A 334 7.23 -38.60 11.13
C TYR A 334 7.52 -38.98 9.68
N TYR A 335 7.02 -38.16 8.76
CA TYR A 335 7.30 -38.27 7.33
C TYR A 335 7.81 -36.92 6.82
N LEU A 336 8.92 -36.95 6.08
CA LEU A 336 9.46 -35.81 5.35
C LEU A 336 9.84 -36.24 3.93
N GLU A 337 9.43 -35.43 2.97
CA GLU A 337 9.92 -35.41 1.59
C GLU A 337 10.59 -34.05 1.40
N GLU A 338 11.94 -34.04 1.42
CA GLU A 338 12.76 -32.81 1.33
C GLU A 338 12.38 -31.93 0.13
N GLY A 339 12.35 -30.62 0.34
CA GLY A 339 12.13 -29.63 -0.71
C GLY A 339 13.29 -29.48 -1.71
N ASN A 340 13.04 -28.68 -2.75
CA ASN A 340 14.08 -28.26 -3.70
C ASN A 340 14.75 -26.95 -3.24
N PRO A 341 16.07 -26.79 -3.47
CA PRO A 341 16.78 -25.54 -3.18
C PRO A 341 16.18 -24.31 -3.85
N VAL A 342 16.11 -23.21 -3.10
CA VAL A 342 15.54 -21.93 -3.55
C VAL A 342 16.65 -20.97 -3.95
N VAL A 343 16.48 -20.31 -5.10
CA VAL A 343 17.33 -19.20 -5.54
C VAL A 343 16.47 -17.93 -5.58
N TYR A 344 16.74 -17.01 -4.65
CA TYR A 344 16.15 -15.67 -4.64
C TYR A 344 16.97 -14.77 -5.57
N ASP A 345 16.51 -14.58 -6.81
CA ASP A 345 17.09 -13.62 -7.76
C ASP A 345 16.64 -12.19 -7.42
N LEU A 346 17.57 -11.38 -6.91
CA LEU A 346 17.30 -10.01 -6.49
C LEU A 346 17.26 -9.02 -7.68
N ASN A 347 17.88 -9.38 -8.82
CA ASN A 347 17.91 -8.54 -10.01
C ASN A 347 16.50 -8.30 -10.55
N ALA A 348 15.67 -9.36 -10.59
CA ALA A 348 14.28 -9.30 -11.05
C ALA A 348 13.46 -8.20 -10.34
N TYR A 349 13.79 -7.91 -9.08
CA TYR A 349 13.13 -6.93 -8.21
C TYR A 349 13.98 -5.69 -7.94
N ARG A 350 15.11 -5.52 -8.66
CA ARG A 350 16.01 -4.36 -8.54
C ARG A 350 16.52 -4.10 -7.11
N PHE A 351 16.68 -5.14 -6.31
CA PHE A 351 17.44 -5.10 -5.07
C PHE A 351 18.90 -5.46 -5.37
N ASP A 352 19.85 -4.79 -4.71
CA ASP A 352 21.27 -5.06 -4.90
C ASP A 352 21.90 -5.41 -3.55
N MET A 353 22.78 -6.41 -3.54
CA MET A 353 23.73 -6.63 -2.45
C MET A 353 25.02 -5.85 -2.74
N ILE A 354 25.52 -5.10 -1.76
CA ILE A 354 26.65 -4.17 -1.93
C ILE A 354 27.73 -4.50 -0.91
N ILE A 355 28.99 -4.56 -1.35
CA ILE A 355 30.13 -4.62 -0.43
C ILE A 355 30.59 -3.19 -0.16
N HIS A 356 30.52 -2.73 1.09
CA HIS A 356 30.86 -1.36 1.46
C HIS A 356 31.83 -1.31 2.65
N GLU A 357 33.07 -0.86 2.42
CA GLU A 357 34.14 -0.73 3.43
C GLU A 357 34.52 -2.02 4.22
N GLY A 358 33.91 -3.16 3.91
CA GLY A 358 34.07 -4.45 4.57
C GLY A 358 32.74 -5.15 4.84
N ASP A 359 31.65 -4.38 4.82
CA ASP A 359 30.31 -4.77 5.21
C ASP A 359 29.52 -5.39 4.04
N TYR A 360 28.60 -6.28 4.37
CA TYR A 360 27.69 -7.02 3.49
C TYR A 360 26.32 -6.34 3.49
N VAL A 361 26.20 -5.26 2.72
CA VAL A 361 25.10 -4.29 2.81
C VAL A 361 23.93 -4.66 1.89
N LEU A 362 22.74 -4.84 2.47
CA LEU A 362 21.50 -5.24 1.78
C LEU A 362 20.34 -4.27 2.11
N PRO A 363 19.28 -4.18 1.26
CA PRO A 363 18.08 -3.41 1.59
C PRO A 363 17.42 -3.94 2.86
N PHE A 364 17.19 -3.06 3.84
CA PHE A 364 16.73 -3.45 5.19
C PHE A 364 15.45 -4.31 5.18
N HIS A 365 14.45 -3.94 4.39
CA HIS A 365 13.16 -4.65 4.38
C HIS A 365 13.27 -6.08 3.81
N LEU A 366 14.26 -6.33 2.94
CA LEU A 366 14.59 -7.67 2.46
C LEU A 366 15.26 -8.50 3.56
N VAL A 367 16.20 -7.91 4.30
CA VAL A 367 16.85 -8.55 5.45
C VAL A 367 15.83 -8.87 6.55
N ASN A 368 14.94 -7.93 6.89
CA ASN A 368 13.88 -8.16 7.86
C ASN A 368 12.91 -9.27 7.45
N LEU A 369 12.47 -9.29 6.18
CA LEU A 369 11.60 -10.36 5.67
C LEU A 369 12.26 -11.74 5.77
N LEU A 370 13.55 -11.84 5.41
CA LEU A 370 14.30 -13.09 5.39
C LEU A 370 14.65 -13.59 6.79
N PHE A 371 15.15 -12.72 7.68
CA PHE A 371 15.75 -13.11 8.97
C PHE A 371 14.87 -12.85 10.20
N GLY A 372 13.69 -12.25 10.03
CA GLY A 372 12.72 -12.03 11.12
C GLY A 372 11.30 -12.45 10.78
N GLY A 373 10.77 -11.94 9.65
CA GLY A 373 9.34 -12.00 9.33
C GLY A 373 8.71 -13.39 9.40
N GLY A 374 9.44 -14.44 9.00
CA GLY A 374 8.98 -15.83 9.06
C GLY A 374 8.58 -16.33 10.45
N SER A 375 9.14 -15.76 11.51
CA SER A 375 8.89 -16.13 12.92
C SER A 375 8.12 -15.05 13.69
N TYR A 376 7.33 -14.24 12.97
CA TYR A 376 6.45 -13.16 13.46
C TYR A 376 7.17 -11.97 14.12
N PHE A 377 8.41 -12.13 14.60
CA PHE A 377 9.24 -11.01 15.04
C PHE A 377 9.66 -10.14 13.85
N ASN A 378 9.42 -8.85 13.93
CA ASN A 378 9.76 -7.89 12.88
C ASN A 378 10.49 -6.68 13.47
N VAL A 379 11.50 -6.22 12.76
CA VAL A 379 12.09 -4.90 12.96
C VAL A 379 11.36 -3.91 12.06
N TYR A 380 10.65 -2.96 12.66
CA TYR A 380 9.95 -1.90 11.95
C TYR A 380 10.85 -0.67 11.79
N TYR A 381 11.01 -0.17 10.56
CA TYR A 381 11.73 1.09 10.28
C TYR A 381 10.74 2.24 10.09
N ASN A 382 10.91 3.32 10.86
CA ASN A 382 10.01 4.48 10.80
C ASN A 382 10.68 5.77 10.30
N GLY A 383 11.94 5.73 9.86
CA GLY A 383 12.71 6.91 9.45
C GLY A 383 13.62 7.48 10.53
N ASP A 384 13.12 7.57 11.77
CA ASP A 384 13.88 8.10 12.92
C ASP A 384 14.61 7.00 13.70
N GLY A 385 14.16 5.75 13.57
CA GLY A 385 14.72 4.59 14.25
C GLY A 385 14.10 3.27 13.81
N TYR A 386 14.45 2.23 14.56
CA TYR A 386 13.97 0.86 14.41
C TYR A 386 13.23 0.41 15.67
N LYS A 387 12.19 -0.43 15.52
CA LYS A 387 11.42 -1.01 16.62
C LYS A 387 11.30 -2.52 16.47
N GLY A 388 11.68 -3.30 17.48
CA GLY A 388 11.39 -4.73 17.54
C GLY A 388 9.95 -4.95 17.98
N ILE A 389 9.12 -5.57 17.14
CA ILE A 389 7.70 -5.84 17.40
C ILE A 389 7.38 -7.30 17.08
N TYR A 390 6.42 -7.86 17.82
CA TYR A 390 5.87 -9.19 17.53
C TYR A 390 4.58 -9.05 16.73
N ALA A 391 4.45 -9.84 15.66
CA ALA A 391 3.37 -9.80 14.68
C ALA A 391 3.12 -8.39 14.10
N TYR A 392 2.18 -7.64 14.70
CA TYR A 392 1.81 -6.29 14.28
C TYR A 392 2.15 -5.20 15.30
N GLY A 393 2.67 -5.57 16.47
CA GLY A 393 2.83 -4.68 17.63
C GLY A 393 1.50 -4.35 18.32
N ASP A 394 1.59 -3.88 19.57
CA ASP A 394 0.40 -3.63 20.40
C ASP A 394 -0.28 -2.30 20.06
N GLU A 395 0.50 -1.21 20.02
CA GLU A 395 0.01 0.16 19.79
C GLU A 395 0.77 0.82 18.63
N THR A 396 0.07 1.05 17.51
CA THR A 396 0.66 1.62 16.28
C THR A 396 1.45 2.90 16.47
N THR A 397 0.98 3.78 17.36
CA THR A 397 1.62 5.08 17.61
C THR A 397 3.01 4.95 18.22
N ASP A 398 3.32 3.85 18.90
CA ASP A 398 4.60 3.67 19.59
C ASP A 398 5.74 3.34 18.61
N PHE A 399 5.41 2.75 17.44
CA PHE A 399 6.38 2.47 16.38
C PHE A 399 6.25 3.33 15.11
N MET A 400 5.05 3.79 14.75
CA MET A 400 4.84 4.59 13.53
C MET A 400 5.04 6.10 13.70
N THR A 401 5.06 6.64 14.94
CA THR A 401 5.31 8.08 15.19
C THR A 401 6.73 8.45 14.77
N SER A 402 6.87 9.35 13.80
CA SER A 402 8.16 9.69 13.17
C SER A 402 8.16 11.03 12.42
N SER A 403 9.36 11.48 12.02
CA SER A 403 9.55 12.59 11.09
C SER A 403 9.04 12.34 9.66
N LEU A 404 8.69 11.10 9.31
CA LEU A 404 8.11 10.76 8.01
C LEU A 404 6.60 11.04 7.92
N ASN A 405 5.88 11.08 9.05
CA ASN A 405 4.43 11.27 9.05
C ASN A 405 4.02 12.58 8.35
N SER A 406 2.91 12.56 7.60
CA SER A 406 2.41 13.70 6.80
C SER A 406 3.40 14.25 5.75
N THR A 407 4.32 13.42 5.24
CA THR A 407 5.22 13.77 4.13
C THR A 407 4.85 13.02 2.83
N THR A 408 5.63 13.20 1.75
CA THR A 408 5.38 12.53 0.47
C THR A 408 6.34 11.35 0.32
N ILE A 409 5.80 10.15 0.05
CA ILE A 409 6.62 8.94 -0.16
C ILE A 409 7.59 9.17 -1.36
N PRO A 410 8.92 9.06 -1.15
CA PRO A 410 9.91 9.18 -2.21
C PRO A 410 9.64 8.24 -3.40
N ALA A 411 10.13 8.59 -4.58
CA ALA A 411 9.87 7.82 -5.80
C ALA A 411 10.59 6.46 -5.81
N ASP A 412 11.80 6.42 -5.25
CA ASP A 412 12.58 5.21 -5.04
C ASP A 412 11.98 4.32 -3.96
N VAL A 413 11.46 4.89 -2.86
CA VAL A 413 10.74 4.14 -1.82
C VAL A 413 9.45 3.52 -2.37
N ARG A 414 8.66 4.27 -3.15
CA ARG A 414 7.47 3.71 -3.85
C ARG A 414 7.83 2.57 -4.80
N LEU A 415 8.93 2.70 -5.53
CA LEU A 415 9.42 1.64 -6.42
C LEU A 415 9.86 0.41 -5.63
N ALA A 416 10.64 0.59 -4.56
CA ALA A 416 11.05 -0.49 -3.67
C ALA A 416 9.86 -1.15 -2.94
N THR A 417 8.80 -0.41 -2.62
CA THR A 417 7.55 -0.95 -2.06
C THR A 417 6.87 -1.89 -3.04
N PHE A 418 6.77 -1.49 -4.31
CA PHE A 418 6.22 -2.33 -5.39
C PHE A 418 7.07 -3.58 -5.63
N ASP A 419 8.40 -3.41 -5.67
CA ASP A 419 9.35 -4.50 -5.88
C ASP A 419 9.41 -5.47 -4.70
N ALA A 420 9.37 -4.97 -3.47
CA ALA A 420 9.31 -5.79 -2.25
C ALA A 420 8.01 -6.59 -2.22
N PHE A 421 6.86 -5.96 -2.47
CA PHE A 421 5.58 -6.68 -2.45
C PHE A 421 5.52 -7.77 -3.53
N ALA A 422 6.08 -7.51 -4.72
CA ALA A 422 6.20 -8.53 -5.75
C ALA A 422 7.14 -9.68 -5.36
N PHE A 423 8.32 -9.36 -4.81
CA PHE A 423 9.27 -10.35 -4.29
C PHE A 423 8.64 -11.23 -3.20
N THR A 424 7.96 -10.61 -2.24
CA THR A 424 7.30 -11.33 -1.15
C THR A 424 6.20 -12.23 -1.67
N LEU A 425 5.36 -11.78 -2.61
CA LEU A 425 4.33 -12.64 -3.20
C LEU A 425 4.91 -13.77 -4.08
N ASP A 426 6.05 -13.55 -4.73
CA ASP A 426 6.67 -14.57 -5.57
C ASP A 426 7.48 -15.63 -4.80
N TYR A 427 7.98 -15.31 -3.60
CA TYR A 427 8.77 -16.23 -2.79
C TYR A 427 8.18 -16.61 -1.42
N PHE A 428 7.11 -15.98 -0.93
CA PHE A 428 6.58 -16.25 0.42
C PHE A 428 5.05 -16.46 0.47
N TYR A 429 4.34 -16.30 -0.65
CA TYR A 429 2.90 -16.54 -0.73
C TYR A 429 2.58 -17.98 -1.17
N GLY A 430 2.08 -18.80 -0.23
CA GLY A 430 1.83 -20.22 -0.47
C GLY A 430 0.79 -20.52 -1.56
N LEU A 431 -0.16 -19.61 -1.80
CA LEU A 431 -1.25 -19.83 -2.75
C LEU A 431 -0.89 -19.48 -4.21
N LYS A 432 0.36 -19.11 -4.50
CA LYS A 432 0.81 -18.74 -5.87
C LYS A 432 0.53 -19.82 -6.91
N GLU A 433 0.88 -21.07 -6.63
CA GLU A 433 0.65 -22.18 -7.57
C GLU A 433 -0.85 -22.51 -7.71
N GLU A 434 -1.62 -22.50 -6.62
CA GLU A 434 -3.08 -22.75 -6.66
C GLU A 434 -3.84 -21.67 -7.45
N GLN A 435 -3.35 -20.43 -7.45
CA GLN A 435 -3.87 -19.35 -8.31
C GLN A 435 -3.37 -19.43 -9.77
N GLY A 436 -2.43 -20.33 -10.08
CA GLY A 436 -1.87 -20.50 -11.43
C GLY A 436 -1.00 -19.34 -11.89
N ILE A 437 -0.36 -18.62 -10.95
CA ILE A 437 0.42 -17.42 -11.21
C ILE A 437 1.91 -17.77 -11.29
N GLU A 438 2.55 -17.46 -12.43
CA GLU A 438 4.00 -17.63 -12.61
C GLU A 438 4.78 -16.56 -11.82
N THR A 439 4.31 -15.31 -11.88
CA THR A 439 4.84 -14.18 -11.13
C THR A 439 3.78 -13.11 -10.88
N TYR A 440 3.63 -12.65 -9.63
CA TYR A 440 2.78 -11.54 -9.24
C TYR A 440 3.28 -10.19 -9.78
N TYR A 441 4.55 -10.12 -10.21
CA TYR A 441 5.12 -8.95 -10.87
C TYR A 441 4.29 -8.50 -12.08
N ASP A 442 3.78 -9.46 -12.87
CA ASP A 442 2.93 -9.18 -14.04
C ASP A 442 1.51 -8.73 -13.66
N GLU A 443 0.97 -9.24 -12.55
CA GLU A 443 -0.33 -8.86 -11.98
C GLU A 443 -0.29 -7.44 -11.38
N LEU A 444 0.70 -7.15 -10.54
CA LEU A 444 0.96 -5.84 -9.95
C LEU A 444 1.16 -4.77 -11.03
N TYR A 445 1.83 -5.11 -12.14
CA TYR A 445 2.00 -4.19 -13.26
C TYR A 445 0.69 -3.69 -13.88
N LYS A 446 -0.43 -4.41 -13.74
CA LYS A 446 -1.76 -3.95 -14.18
C LYS A 446 -2.27 -2.75 -13.38
N LYS A 447 -1.66 -2.47 -12.21
CA LYS A 447 -2.00 -1.38 -11.27
C LYS A 447 -0.85 -0.39 -11.01
N VAL A 448 0.29 -0.55 -11.69
CA VAL A 448 1.54 0.20 -11.43
C VAL A 448 1.41 1.73 -11.38
N SER A 449 0.52 2.33 -12.18
CA SER A 449 0.30 3.80 -12.17
C SER A 449 -0.37 4.31 -10.89
N ASP A 450 -1.13 3.45 -10.21
CA ASP A 450 -1.83 3.79 -8.97
C ASP A 450 -0.98 3.36 -7.76
N MET A 451 -0.34 2.19 -7.79
CA MET A 451 0.62 1.73 -6.76
C MET A 451 1.82 2.67 -6.61
N LEU A 452 2.40 3.12 -7.73
CA LEU A 452 3.51 4.09 -7.73
C LEU A 452 3.02 5.55 -7.69
N ASN A 453 1.78 5.83 -7.30
CA ASN A 453 1.27 7.20 -7.19
C ASN A 453 1.84 7.90 -5.94
N ASN A 454 2.08 9.20 -6.01
CA ASN A 454 2.57 9.99 -4.87
C ASN A 454 1.43 10.46 -3.94
N VAL A 455 0.17 10.26 -4.32
CA VAL A 455 -1.00 10.49 -3.46
C VAL A 455 -1.27 9.22 -2.67
N TYR A 456 -0.97 9.24 -1.37
CA TYR A 456 -1.14 8.12 -0.43
C TYR A 456 -2.46 7.33 -0.61
N LEU A 457 -3.60 8.02 -0.58
CA LEU A 457 -4.91 7.36 -0.70
C LEU A 457 -5.10 6.63 -2.05
N THR A 458 -4.34 6.96 -3.08
CA THR A 458 -4.38 6.23 -4.37
C THR A 458 -3.47 5.01 -4.34
N SER A 459 -2.25 5.11 -3.82
CA SER A 459 -1.32 3.97 -3.72
C SER A 459 -1.80 2.94 -2.70
N SER A 460 -2.11 3.37 -1.48
CA SER A 460 -2.66 2.53 -0.41
C SER A 460 -3.93 1.79 -0.84
N ARG A 461 -4.84 2.48 -1.54
CA ARG A 461 -6.03 1.84 -2.12
C ARG A 461 -5.70 0.86 -3.25
N ALA A 462 -4.62 1.06 -4.00
CA ALA A 462 -4.22 0.11 -5.04
C ALA A 462 -3.63 -1.18 -4.46
N TYR A 463 -2.86 -1.11 -3.37
CA TYR A 463 -2.40 -2.30 -2.63
C TYR A 463 -3.56 -3.01 -1.92
N SER A 464 -4.43 -2.26 -1.23
CA SER A 464 -5.65 -2.80 -0.61
C SER A 464 -6.58 -3.49 -1.63
N ASP A 465 -6.91 -2.83 -2.75
CA ASP A 465 -7.71 -3.45 -3.83
C ASP A 465 -6.99 -4.66 -4.47
N PHE A 466 -5.65 -4.75 -4.42
CA PHE A 466 -4.92 -5.90 -4.93
C PHE A 466 -5.10 -7.11 -4.01
N VAL A 467 -4.87 -6.95 -2.71
CA VAL A 467 -5.11 -8.01 -1.72
C VAL A 467 -6.55 -8.50 -1.80
N TYR A 468 -7.53 -7.60 -1.66
CA TYR A 468 -8.93 -8.01 -1.54
C TYR A 468 -9.61 -8.43 -2.85
N LYS A 469 -9.01 -8.22 -4.05
CA LYS A 469 -9.65 -8.55 -5.35
C LYS A 469 -8.79 -9.34 -6.33
N VAL A 470 -7.48 -9.45 -6.09
CA VAL A 470 -6.57 -10.23 -6.94
C VAL A 470 -6.13 -11.49 -6.19
N LEU A 471 -5.76 -11.37 -4.90
CA LEU A 471 -5.58 -12.56 -4.05
C LEU A 471 -6.94 -13.16 -3.66
N ASP A 472 -7.90 -12.31 -3.25
CA ASP A 472 -9.31 -12.66 -2.98
C ASP A 472 -9.47 -13.91 -2.10
N GLU A 473 -8.77 -13.93 -0.97
CA GLU A 473 -8.92 -14.91 0.10
C GLU A 473 -8.77 -14.24 1.47
N LEU A 474 -9.01 -14.99 2.55
CA LEU A 474 -9.32 -14.45 3.86
C LEU A 474 -8.14 -14.38 4.84
N HIS A 475 -7.00 -15.02 4.53
CA HIS A 475 -5.78 -14.92 5.32
C HIS A 475 -4.95 -13.69 4.93
N SER A 476 -4.99 -13.22 3.68
CA SER A 476 -4.29 -11.98 3.30
C SER A 476 -5.08 -10.71 3.62
N SER A 477 -4.40 -9.68 4.12
CA SER A 477 -4.99 -8.37 4.42
C SER A 477 -3.98 -7.23 4.31
N MET A 478 -4.48 -5.99 4.24
CA MET A 478 -3.67 -4.80 4.52
C MET A 478 -3.95 -4.38 5.95
N VAL A 479 -2.94 -4.46 6.81
CA VAL A 479 -3.07 -4.24 8.26
C VAL A 479 -2.86 -2.77 8.59
N TYR A 480 -1.78 -2.17 8.10
CA TYR A 480 -1.48 -0.74 8.30
C TYR A 480 -1.16 0.00 7.01
N GLY A 481 -1.59 1.25 6.95
CA GLY A 481 -1.17 2.25 5.97
C GLY A 481 0.32 2.60 6.08
N SER A 482 0.83 3.28 5.06
CA SER A 482 2.20 3.80 5.02
C SER A 482 2.50 4.79 6.14
N VAL A 483 3.69 4.68 6.75
CA VAL A 483 4.19 5.60 7.80
C VAL A 483 4.26 7.06 7.34
N TYR A 484 4.38 7.29 6.04
CA TYR A 484 4.41 8.63 5.46
C TYR A 484 3.07 9.37 5.57
N ASN A 485 1.96 8.66 5.81
CA ASN A 485 0.63 9.25 5.98
C ASN A 485 0.44 9.78 7.41
N ASP A 486 0.32 8.88 8.38
CA ASP A 486 0.05 9.18 9.79
C ASP A 486 0.65 8.11 10.73
N ALA A 487 0.52 8.30 12.04
CA ALA A 487 1.10 7.43 13.06
C ALA A 487 0.11 6.37 13.56
N GLU A 488 -1.16 6.47 13.17
CA GLU A 488 -2.26 5.58 13.54
C GLU A 488 -2.43 4.41 12.54
N GLY A 489 -1.58 4.32 11.51
CA GLY A 489 -1.58 3.22 10.55
C GLY A 489 -2.83 3.14 9.67
N ASN A 490 -3.55 4.26 9.46
CA ASN A 490 -4.90 4.25 8.87
C ASN A 490 -4.97 3.61 7.46
N THR A 491 -5.75 2.54 7.32
CA THR A 491 -6.00 1.86 6.04
C THR A 491 -7.19 2.44 5.25
N PRO A 492 -7.30 2.19 3.93
CA PRO A 492 -8.46 2.60 3.14
C PRO A 492 -9.73 1.84 3.60
N SER A 493 -10.86 2.54 3.76
CA SER A 493 -12.12 1.88 4.15
C SER A 493 -12.57 0.83 3.12
N ILE A 494 -12.82 -0.38 3.61
CA ILE A 494 -13.27 -1.57 2.86
C ILE A 494 -14.80 -1.73 2.99
N SER A 495 -15.42 -2.33 1.99
CA SER A 495 -16.83 -2.76 1.97
C SER A 495 -16.97 -3.95 1.03
N LEU A 496 -18.16 -4.57 0.94
CA LEU A 496 -18.42 -5.65 -0.03
C LEU A 496 -18.17 -5.24 -1.49
N ALA A 497 -18.25 -3.94 -1.82
CA ALA A 497 -17.89 -3.42 -3.14
C ALA A 497 -16.35 -3.29 -3.37
N ASN A 498 -15.54 -3.61 -2.36
CA ASN A 498 -14.08 -3.53 -2.36
C ASN A 498 -13.40 -4.90 -2.29
N VAL A 499 -14.15 -6.00 -2.18
CA VAL A 499 -13.61 -7.36 -2.14
C VAL A 499 -13.99 -8.14 -3.42
N GLY A 500 -13.30 -9.24 -3.69
CA GLY A 500 -13.50 -10.08 -4.86
C GLY A 500 -14.71 -11.02 -4.73
N GLU A 501 -14.78 -12.02 -5.62
CA GLU A 501 -15.92 -12.92 -5.73
C GLU A 501 -15.94 -13.96 -4.60
N LYS A 502 -14.79 -14.57 -4.28
CA LYS A 502 -14.67 -15.56 -3.19
C LYS A 502 -15.01 -14.93 -1.84
N THR A 503 -14.47 -13.74 -1.58
CA THR A 503 -14.73 -13.01 -0.33
C THR A 503 -16.21 -12.57 -0.23
N ASN A 504 -16.83 -12.14 -1.33
CA ASN A 504 -18.27 -11.81 -1.35
C ASN A 504 -19.17 -13.04 -1.11
N ASP A 505 -18.82 -14.21 -1.65
CA ASP A 505 -19.55 -15.46 -1.41
C ASP A 505 -19.49 -15.86 0.07
N TRP A 506 -18.29 -15.77 0.68
CA TRP A 506 -18.11 -16.01 2.12
C TRP A 506 -19.00 -15.11 2.99
N TYR A 507 -19.00 -13.80 2.75
CA TYR A 507 -19.89 -12.87 3.49
C TYR A 507 -21.37 -13.15 3.24
N SER A 508 -21.74 -13.58 2.03
CA SER A 508 -23.13 -13.93 1.70
C SER A 508 -23.62 -15.13 2.51
N VAL A 509 -22.75 -16.12 2.74
CA VAL A 509 -23.04 -17.26 3.63
C VAL A 509 -23.00 -16.84 5.10
N LEU A 510 -22.06 -15.99 5.53
CA LEU A 510 -22.00 -15.47 6.90
C LEU A 510 -23.33 -14.84 7.31
N PHE A 511 -23.87 -13.92 6.50
CA PHE A 511 -25.15 -13.27 6.82
C PHE A 511 -26.32 -14.26 6.84
N ALA A 512 -26.31 -15.29 5.98
CA ALA A 512 -27.35 -16.33 5.99
C ALA A 512 -27.28 -17.24 7.23
N VAL A 513 -26.08 -17.50 7.76
CA VAL A 513 -25.89 -18.20 9.05
C VAL A 513 -26.34 -17.31 10.21
N GLN A 514 -25.99 -16.01 10.21
CA GLN A 514 -26.45 -15.04 11.22
C GLN A 514 -27.97 -14.88 11.24
N ASP A 515 -28.63 -14.77 10.08
CA ASP A 515 -30.10 -14.77 9.95
C ASP A 515 -30.71 -16.04 10.59
N GLY A 516 -30.07 -17.20 10.38
CA GLY A 516 -30.47 -18.49 10.96
C GLY A 516 -30.28 -18.58 12.46
N ILE A 517 -29.26 -17.91 13.01
CA ILE A 517 -28.98 -17.77 14.44
C ILE A 517 -30.00 -16.82 15.09
N GLU A 518 -30.17 -15.61 14.56
CA GLU A 518 -31.13 -14.61 15.07
C GLU A 518 -32.56 -15.18 15.05
N ALA A 519 -32.97 -15.86 13.97
CA ALA A 519 -34.29 -16.45 13.86
C ALA A 519 -34.59 -17.55 14.91
N LYS A 520 -33.55 -18.24 15.43
CA LYS A 520 -33.70 -19.33 16.40
C LYS A 520 -33.49 -18.89 17.84
N TRP A 521 -32.42 -18.14 18.09
CA TRP A 521 -31.95 -17.81 19.44
C TRP A 521 -32.12 -16.34 19.80
N GLY A 522 -32.20 -15.44 18.81
CA GLY A 522 -32.33 -14.00 19.00
C GLY A 522 -31.01 -13.24 18.81
N SER A 523 -29.88 -13.84 19.20
CA SER A 523 -28.53 -13.40 18.85
C SER A 523 -27.51 -14.52 19.09
N GLU A 524 -26.25 -14.27 18.73
CA GLU A 524 -25.12 -15.20 18.91
C GLU A 524 -24.85 -15.48 20.40
N GLU A 525 -24.92 -14.45 21.25
CA GLU A 525 -24.72 -14.56 22.71
C GLU A 525 -25.87 -15.30 23.43
N GLN A 526 -26.87 -15.79 22.69
CA GLN A 526 -28.01 -16.57 23.18
C GLN A 526 -27.98 -18.03 22.68
N ILE A 527 -26.95 -18.43 21.93
CA ILE A 527 -26.71 -19.81 21.56
C ILE A 527 -26.27 -20.58 22.83
N PRO A 528 -26.89 -21.73 23.15
CA PRO A 528 -26.43 -22.56 24.26
C PRO A 528 -25.25 -23.44 23.83
N ASP A 529 -24.24 -23.58 24.71
CA ASP A 529 -23.04 -24.42 24.56
C ASP A 529 -23.34 -25.78 23.91
N PHE A 530 -24.44 -26.41 24.35
CA PHE A 530 -25.02 -27.58 23.71
C PHE A 530 -26.55 -27.57 23.72
N ARG A 531 -27.15 -28.37 22.83
CA ARG A 531 -28.59 -28.66 22.82
C ARG A 531 -28.86 -30.13 22.50
N ILE A 532 -29.93 -30.68 23.08
CA ILE A 532 -30.45 -32.01 22.72
C ILE A 532 -31.68 -31.85 21.83
N ILE A 533 -31.68 -32.49 20.66
CA ILE A 533 -32.81 -32.43 19.73
C ILE A 533 -33.95 -33.31 20.26
N SER A 534 -35.04 -32.65 20.68
CA SER A 534 -36.16 -33.30 21.39
C SER A 534 -36.77 -34.46 20.61
N GLY A 535 -36.92 -35.61 21.28
CA GLY A 535 -37.48 -36.83 20.70
C GLY A 535 -36.50 -37.66 19.86
N THR A 536 -35.21 -37.29 19.85
CA THR A 536 -34.13 -38.00 19.15
C THR A 536 -33.04 -38.42 20.13
N LYS A 537 -31.97 -39.05 19.63
CA LYS A 537 -30.74 -39.33 20.37
C LYS A 537 -29.56 -38.53 19.83
N THR A 538 -29.82 -37.28 19.44
CA THR A 538 -28.85 -36.37 18.85
C THR A 538 -28.67 -35.16 19.75
N ALA A 539 -27.41 -34.88 20.10
CA ALA A 539 -26.99 -33.61 20.67
C ALA A 539 -26.21 -32.79 19.63
N VAL A 540 -26.20 -31.48 19.79
CA VAL A 540 -25.37 -30.55 19.02
C VAL A 540 -24.59 -29.69 20.01
N ILE A 541 -23.27 -29.63 19.86
CA ILE A 541 -22.36 -28.72 20.57
C ILE A 541 -22.07 -27.58 19.60
N TYR A 542 -22.18 -26.33 20.05
CA TYR A 542 -21.79 -25.17 19.26
C TYR A 542 -20.35 -24.79 19.56
N LEU A 543 -19.49 -24.70 18.55
CA LEU A 543 -18.08 -24.36 18.72
C LEU A 543 -17.71 -23.31 17.68
N ASP A 544 -17.63 -22.06 18.10
CA ASP A 544 -17.42 -20.86 17.27
C ASP A 544 -15.94 -20.48 17.07
N GLY A 545 -15.03 -20.98 17.91
CA GLY A 545 -13.59 -20.77 17.73
C GLY A 545 -12.72 -21.78 18.46
N PHE A 546 -11.41 -21.71 18.21
CA PHE A 546 -10.38 -22.46 18.93
C PHE A 546 -9.51 -21.50 19.72
N VAL A 547 -9.63 -21.55 21.05
CA VAL A 547 -9.12 -20.53 21.99
C VAL A 547 -8.39 -21.23 23.13
N THR A 548 -7.28 -20.67 23.59
CA THR A 548 -6.53 -21.24 24.72
C THR A 548 -5.90 -20.20 25.63
N LYS A 549 -6.04 -20.43 26.94
CA LYS A 549 -5.59 -19.49 27.99
C LYS A 549 -4.06 -19.34 28.11
N SER A 550 -3.29 -20.09 27.33
CA SER A 550 -1.83 -19.92 27.22
C SER A 550 -1.41 -18.90 26.16
N VAL A 551 -2.35 -18.40 25.36
CA VAL A 551 -2.12 -17.42 24.28
C VAL A 551 -3.12 -16.27 24.37
N ASP A 552 -4.39 -16.61 24.59
CA ASP A 552 -5.51 -15.68 24.72
C ASP A 552 -5.71 -15.24 26.19
N ASP A 553 -6.37 -14.09 26.43
CA ASP A 553 -6.55 -13.50 27.77
C ASP A 553 -7.13 -14.50 28.80
N PRO A 554 -6.33 -14.95 29.78
CA PRO A 554 -6.72 -16.02 30.69
C PRO A 554 -7.83 -15.63 31.68
N GLU A 555 -8.13 -14.33 31.84
CA GLU A 555 -9.23 -13.86 32.70
C GLU A 555 -10.58 -13.82 31.99
N THR A 556 -10.61 -13.65 30.66
CA THR A 556 -11.87 -13.43 29.90
C THR A 556 -12.28 -14.59 29.00
N VAL A 557 -11.36 -15.43 28.53
CA VAL A 557 -11.70 -16.53 27.62
C VAL A 557 -12.04 -17.84 28.32
N VAL A 558 -12.87 -18.66 27.66
CA VAL A 558 -13.04 -20.08 27.99
C VAL A 558 -12.13 -20.89 27.07
N ASP A 559 -11.29 -21.76 27.63
CA ASP A 559 -10.41 -22.61 26.83
C ASP A 559 -11.26 -23.67 26.10
N SER A 560 -11.02 -23.92 24.82
CA SER A 560 -11.82 -24.88 24.03
C SER A 560 -11.76 -26.30 24.62
N ASN A 561 -10.69 -26.68 25.31
CA ASN A 561 -10.59 -27.94 26.04
C ASN A 561 -11.54 -27.99 27.25
N ASP A 562 -11.64 -26.89 28.01
CA ASP A 562 -12.58 -26.76 29.13
C ASP A 562 -14.03 -26.81 28.61
N PHE A 563 -14.32 -26.04 27.56
CA PHE A 563 -15.63 -25.96 26.93
C PHE A 563 -16.12 -27.33 26.44
N MET A 564 -15.30 -28.05 25.68
CA MET A 564 -15.67 -29.35 25.09
C MET A 564 -15.96 -30.40 26.16
N ARG A 565 -15.16 -30.45 27.23
CA ARG A 565 -15.41 -31.31 28.40
C ARG A 565 -16.74 -31.00 29.06
N ASP A 566 -16.96 -29.73 29.40
CA ASP A 566 -18.12 -29.31 30.18
C ASP A 566 -19.44 -29.45 29.38
N ALA A 567 -19.39 -29.22 28.06
CA ALA A 567 -20.50 -29.50 27.15
C ALA A 567 -20.84 -31.00 27.08
N LEU A 568 -19.84 -31.88 26.99
CA LEU A 568 -20.05 -33.33 27.00
C LEU A 568 -20.64 -33.84 28.32
N ASP A 569 -20.11 -33.40 29.46
CA ASP A 569 -20.64 -33.73 30.78
C ASP A 569 -22.09 -33.24 30.93
N GLY A 570 -22.39 -32.04 30.43
CA GLY A 570 -23.75 -31.48 30.37
C GLY A 570 -24.72 -32.33 29.55
N ILE A 571 -24.31 -32.77 28.34
CA ILE A 571 -25.12 -33.64 27.47
C ILE A 571 -25.48 -34.94 28.20
N TYR A 572 -24.49 -35.64 28.77
CA TYR A 572 -24.72 -36.95 29.38
C TYR A 572 -25.38 -36.89 30.76
N ALA A 573 -25.28 -35.78 31.47
CA ALA A 573 -26.09 -35.50 32.65
C ALA A 573 -27.57 -35.26 32.29
N ALA A 574 -27.85 -34.67 31.13
CA ALA A 574 -29.20 -34.39 30.66
C ALA A 574 -29.89 -35.61 30.00
N ASP A 575 -29.19 -36.34 29.13
CA ASP A 575 -29.66 -37.61 28.55
C ASP A 575 -28.50 -38.60 28.36
N PRO A 576 -28.42 -39.68 29.17
CA PRO A 576 -27.36 -40.69 29.03
C PRO A 576 -27.54 -41.61 27.82
N THR A 577 -28.59 -41.42 27.00
CA THR A 577 -28.94 -42.28 25.86
C THR A 577 -28.63 -41.70 24.48
N ILE A 578 -27.95 -40.54 24.43
CA ILE A 578 -27.44 -39.91 23.20
C ILE A 578 -26.48 -40.86 22.47
N GLU A 579 -26.74 -41.04 21.17
CA GLU A 579 -25.99 -41.91 20.24
C GLU A 579 -25.27 -41.11 19.15
N ASN A 580 -25.60 -39.82 18.98
CA ASN A 580 -25.06 -38.96 17.93
C ASN A 580 -24.71 -37.60 18.51
N ILE A 581 -23.51 -37.08 18.20
CA ILE A 581 -23.11 -35.71 18.55
C ILE A 581 -22.68 -34.99 17.28
N VAL A 582 -23.24 -33.80 17.08
CA VAL A 582 -22.82 -32.86 16.04
C VAL A 582 -21.95 -31.79 16.68
N ILE A 583 -20.73 -31.58 16.18
CA ILE A 583 -19.99 -30.34 16.41
C ILE A 583 -20.41 -29.35 15.32
N ASP A 584 -21.05 -28.26 15.74
CA ASP A 584 -21.49 -27.18 14.87
C ASP A 584 -20.34 -26.20 14.67
N LEU A 585 -19.60 -26.39 13.57
CA LEU A 585 -18.52 -25.51 13.09
C LEU A 585 -19.05 -24.50 12.07
N SER A 586 -20.37 -24.41 11.86
CA SER A 586 -20.95 -23.73 10.70
C SER A 586 -20.85 -22.21 10.74
N TYR A 587 -20.35 -21.66 11.85
CA TYR A 587 -20.00 -20.25 12.05
C TYR A 587 -18.54 -20.04 12.52
N ASN A 588 -17.74 -21.12 12.59
CA ASN A 588 -16.41 -21.10 13.20
C ASN A 588 -15.32 -20.63 12.22
N THR A 589 -14.68 -19.50 12.51
CA THR A 589 -13.66 -18.90 11.63
C THR A 589 -12.23 -19.38 11.91
N GLY A 590 -12.05 -20.31 12.86
CA GLY A 590 -10.77 -20.92 13.22
C GLY A 590 -10.24 -20.47 14.57
N GLY A 591 -8.92 -20.26 14.66
CA GLY A 591 -8.22 -19.94 15.89
C GLY A 591 -6.97 -20.81 16.09
N ASN A 592 -6.65 -21.11 17.34
CA ASN A 592 -5.45 -21.83 17.76
C ASN A 592 -5.50 -23.33 17.37
N ILE A 593 -4.53 -23.78 16.56
CA ILE A 593 -4.44 -25.17 16.09
C ILE A 593 -4.20 -26.16 17.27
N GLY A 594 -3.47 -25.75 18.31
CA GLY A 594 -3.27 -26.57 19.50
C GLY A 594 -4.56 -26.83 20.28
N ALA A 595 -5.42 -25.80 20.40
CA ALA A 595 -6.75 -25.94 21.00
C ALA A 595 -7.68 -26.85 20.18
N LEU A 596 -7.57 -26.79 18.84
CA LEU A 596 -8.26 -27.72 17.93
C LEU A 596 -7.87 -29.18 18.18
N TYR A 597 -6.57 -29.48 18.32
CA TYR A 597 -6.13 -30.84 18.60
C TYR A 597 -6.68 -31.33 19.96
N ARG A 598 -6.67 -30.48 21.00
CA ARG A 598 -7.27 -30.79 22.31
C ARG A 598 -8.76 -31.16 22.20
N VAL A 599 -9.53 -30.44 21.38
CA VAL A 599 -10.94 -30.76 21.10
C VAL A 599 -11.09 -32.11 20.40
N LEU A 600 -10.25 -32.42 19.41
CA LEU A 600 -10.25 -33.72 18.70
C LEU A 600 -9.94 -34.92 19.60
N GLY A 601 -9.14 -34.73 20.67
CA GLY A 601 -8.87 -35.78 21.66
C GLY A 601 -10.12 -36.29 22.40
N TYR A 602 -11.17 -35.49 22.53
CA TYR A 602 -12.47 -35.96 23.07
C TYR A 602 -13.27 -36.84 22.08
N ILE A 603 -12.81 -36.95 20.83
CA ILE A 603 -13.53 -37.54 19.70
C ILE A 603 -12.88 -38.87 19.28
N THR A 604 -11.55 -38.91 19.14
CA THR A 604 -10.78 -40.06 18.63
C THR A 604 -9.71 -40.57 19.60
N GLU A 605 -9.56 -41.90 19.71
CA GLU A 605 -8.42 -42.57 20.37
C GLU A 605 -7.24 -42.81 19.41
N ASN A 606 -7.45 -42.64 18.10
CA ASN A 606 -6.38 -42.78 17.11
C ASN A 606 -5.49 -41.53 17.11
N PRO A 607 -4.16 -41.68 16.92
CA PRO A 607 -3.25 -40.55 16.69
C PRO A 607 -3.74 -39.65 15.55
N ILE A 608 -3.71 -38.35 15.78
CA ILE A 608 -4.13 -37.34 14.81
C ILE A 608 -2.91 -37.03 13.93
N ALA A 609 -3.03 -37.25 12.62
CA ALA A 609 -2.00 -36.81 11.69
C ALA A 609 -2.21 -35.33 11.32
N SER A 610 -1.14 -34.59 11.10
CA SER A 610 -1.22 -33.26 10.50
C SER A 610 -0.24 -33.13 9.35
N HIS A 611 -0.73 -32.63 8.22
CA HIS A 611 -0.01 -32.66 6.95
C HIS A 611 0.26 -31.24 6.47
N TYR A 612 1.50 -30.97 6.09
CA TYR A 612 1.92 -29.67 5.55
C TYR A 612 2.73 -29.86 4.29
N GLN A 613 2.75 -28.84 3.45
CA GLN A 613 3.65 -28.71 2.32
C GLN A 613 4.15 -27.28 2.20
N ASP A 614 5.34 -27.10 1.65
CA ASP A 614 5.87 -25.80 1.19
C ASP A 614 5.68 -25.71 -0.33
N PRO A 615 4.79 -24.84 -0.85
CA PRO A 615 4.53 -24.70 -2.28
C PRO A 615 5.67 -24.04 -3.09
N LEU A 616 6.68 -23.46 -2.45
CA LEU A 616 7.86 -22.92 -3.12
C LEU A 616 8.92 -24.01 -3.35
N THR A 617 9.21 -24.80 -2.33
CA THR A 617 10.25 -25.85 -2.39
C THR A 617 9.70 -27.18 -2.90
N GLY A 618 8.40 -27.44 -2.69
CA GLY A 618 7.77 -28.74 -2.90
C GLY A 618 7.95 -29.72 -1.72
N GLU A 619 8.52 -29.27 -0.60
CA GLU A 619 8.63 -30.06 0.64
C GLU A 619 7.27 -30.53 1.12
N LYS A 620 7.21 -31.73 1.71
CA LYS A 620 6.01 -32.26 2.36
C LYS A 620 6.37 -32.91 3.67
N GLN A 621 5.62 -32.59 4.72
CA GLN A 621 5.83 -33.17 6.04
C GLN A 621 4.54 -33.66 6.68
N THR A 622 4.65 -34.67 7.54
CA THR A 622 3.56 -35.09 8.43
C THR A 622 4.11 -35.54 9.75
N TYR A 623 3.57 -34.97 10.81
CA TYR A 623 3.73 -35.41 12.18
C TYR A 623 2.41 -36.01 12.70
N TRP A 624 2.53 -36.85 13.71
CA TRP A 624 1.39 -37.42 14.43
C TRP A 624 1.42 -36.99 15.88
N LEU A 625 0.25 -36.82 16.47
CA LEU A 625 0.10 -36.40 17.86
C LEU A 625 -1.03 -37.15 18.57
N GLU A 626 -0.81 -37.39 19.85
CA GLU A 626 -1.79 -37.82 20.83
C GLU A 626 -2.13 -36.68 21.79
N VAL A 627 -3.24 -36.83 22.51
CA VAL A 627 -3.84 -35.80 23.37
C VAL A 627 -4.25 -36.44 24.70
N ASP A 628 -3.86 -35.88 25.84
CA ASP A 628 -4.19 -36.40 27.17
C ASP A 628 -5.66 -36.12 27.56
N THR A 629 -6.58 -36.77 26.86
CA THR A 629 -8.03 -36.67 27.02
C THR A 629 -8.68 -38.05 26.88
N VAL A 630 -9.94 -38.18 27.30
CA VAL A 630 -10.69 -39.44 27.18
C VAL A 630 -11.69 -39.31 26.04
N ALA A 631 -11.31 -39.85 24.88
CA ALA A 631 -12.15 -39.89 23.70
C ALA A 631 -13.46 -40.67 23.92
N ARG A 632 -14.51 -40.27 23.23
CA ARG A 632 -15.83 -40.91 23.30
C ARG A 632 -16.15 -41.69 22.04
N THR A 633 -15.58 -42.89 21.94
CA THR A 633 -15.65 -43.78 20.76
C THR A 633 -16.98 -44.53 20.58
N ASN A 634 -17.94 -44.37 21.50
CA ASN A 634 -19.22 -45.09 21.49
C ASN A 634 -20.42 -44.27 20.96
N VAL A 635 -20.15 -43.26 20.12
CA VAL A 635 -21.16 -42.40 19.48
C VAL A 635 -20.81 -42.15 18.02
N ASN A 636 -21.80 -41.75 17.23
CA ASN A 636 -21.59 -41.26 15.88
C ASN A 636 -21.26 -39.76 15.95
N TRP A 637 -20.07 -39.37 15.48
CA TRP A 637 -19.62 -37.99 15.41
C TRP A 637 -19.93 -37.38 14.03
N PHE A 638 -20.44 -36.16 14.05
CA PHE A 638 -20.71 -35.36 12.86
C PHE A 638 -20.08 -33.98 13.00
N PHE A 639 -19.42 -33.47 11.96
CA PHE A 639 -19.01 -32.06 11.91
C PHE A 639 -19.91 -31.32 10.93
N MET A 640 -20.58 -30.27 11.40
CA MET A 640 -21.48 -29.47 10.57
C MET A 640 -20.77 -28.21 10.09
N THR A 641 -20.61 -28.07 8.78
CA THR A 641 -19.79 -27.05 8.14
C THR A 641 -20.62 -26.09 7.29
N SER A 642 -20.08 -24.89 7.09
CA SER A 642 -20.55 -23.95 6.07
C SER A 642 -19.35 -23.24 5.43
N LYS A 643 -19.59 -22.38 4.43
CA LYS A 643 -18.53 -21.52 3.88
C LYS A 643 -17.86 -20.62 4.93
N VAL A 644 -18.49 -20.39 6.10
CA VAL A 644 -17.87 -19.67 7.23
C VAL A 644 -16.79 -20.50 7.92
N THR A 645 -16.90 -21.83 7.93
CA THR A 645 -15.94 -22.78 8.52
C THR A 645 -14.55 -22.60 7.91
N PHE A 646 -13.63 -21.92 8.58
CA PHE A 646 -12.37 -21.43 7.96
C PHE A 646 -11.13 -21.71 8.82
N SER A 647 -9.93 -21.67 8.23
CA SER A 647 -8.65 -21.77 8.93
C SER A 647 -8.56 -23.06 9.77
N ALA A 648 -8.29 -22.97 11.08
CA ALA A 648 -8.31 -24.14 11.96
C ALA A 648 -9.63 -24.95 11.86
N ALA A 649 -10.80 -24.32 11.73
CA ALA A 649 -12.07 -25.06 11.59
C ALA A 649 -12.13 -25.89 10.29
N ASN A 650 -11.48 -25.40 9.23
CA ASN A 650 -11.30 -26.11 7.97
C ASN A 650 -10.34 -27.31 8.13
N LEU A 651 -9.26 -27.17 8.91
CA LEU A 651 -8.42 -28.30 9.32
C LEU A 651 -9.20 -29.33 10.15
N MET A 652 -10.07 -28.91 11.08
CA MET A 652 -10.91 -29.85 11.85
C MET A 652 -11.85 -30.65 10.93
N ALA A 653 -12.45 -30.01 9.93
CA ALA A 653 -13.25 -30.68 8.91
C ALA A 653 -12.39 -31.65 8.06
N ALA A 654 -11.17 -31.26 7.70
CA ALA A 654 -10.24 -32.10 6.93
C ALA A 654 -9.82 -33.36 7.70
N ILE A 655 -9.44 -33.22 8.97
CA ILE A 655 -9.12 -34.37 9.85
C ILE A 655 -10.37 -35.25 10.02
N GLY A 656 -11.53 -34.63 10.29
CA GLY A 656 -12.82 -35.30 10.39
C GLY A 656 -13.08 -36.25 9.22
N LYS A 657 -12.95 -35.74 8.00
CA LYS A 657 -13.21 -36.46 6.75
C LYS A 657 -12.11 -37.45 6.36
N TYR A 658 -10.87 -36.98 6.25
CA TYR A 658 -9.80 -37.72 5.61
C TYR A 658 -9.08 -38.71 6.54
N GLN A 659 -9.34 -38.64 7.86
CA GLN A 659 -8.88 -39.61 8.86
C GLN A 659 -10.03 -40.45 9.47
N ASP A 660 -11.23 -40.40 8.89
CA ASP A 660 -12.44 -41.16 9.31
C ASP A 660 -12.82 -40.91 10.80
N VAL A 661 -12.66 -39.66 11.26
CA VAL A 661 -12.91 -39.23 12.64
C VAL A 661 -14.37 -38.77 12.83
N ALA A 662 -14.98 -38.14 11.82
CA ALA A 662 -16.37 -37.68 11.87
C ALA A 662 -16.99 -37.56 10.47
N THR A 663 -18.29 -37.83 10.35
CA THR A 663 -19.04 -37.60 9.11
C THR A 663 -19.31 -36.11 8.91
N ILE A 664 -18.93 -35.54 7.77
CA ILE A 664 -19.15 -34.12 7.48
C ILE A 664 -20.57 -33.90 6.92
N ILE A 665 -21.31 -32.98 7.51
CA ILE A 665 -22.62 -32.52 7.02
C ILE A 665 -22.60 -30.99 6.81
N GLY A 666 -23.49 -30.45 5.98
CA GLY A 666 -23.54 -29.00 5.74
C GLY A 666 -23.23 -28.64 4.29
N THR A 667 -22.42 -27.59 4.10
CA THR A 667 -21.88 -27.19 2.80
C THR A 667 -20.36 -27.13 2.85
N THR A 668 -19.70 -27.09 1.68
CA THR A 668 -18.24 -27.03 1.57
C THR A 668 -17.68 -25.88 2.40
N SER A 669 -16.64 -26.17 3.19
CA SER A 669 -16.07 -25.19 4.11
C SER A 669 -15.40 -24.01 3.40
N GLY A 670 -15.07 -22.97 4.17
CA GLY A 670 -14.52 -21.71 3.68
C GLY A 670 -13.21 -21.86 2.94
N GLY A 671 -12.30 -22.66 3.48
CA GLY A 671 -10.91 -22.71 3.04
C GLY A 671 -9.94 -22.29 4.15
N GLY A 672 -8.80 -21.73 3.77
CA GLY A 672 -7.73 -21.36 4.68
C GLY A 672 -6.83 -22.55 4.96
N ALA A 673 -5.82 -22.72 4.11
CA ALA A 673 -4.77 -23.73 4.27
C ALA A 673 -3.49 -23.17 4.89
N CYS A 674 -3.12 -21.92 4.60
CA CYS A 674 -1.83 -21.40 5.04
C CYS A 674 -1.87 -20.88 6.48
N SER A 675 -0.73 -20.97 7.18
CA SER A 675 -0.47 -20.05 8.30
C SER A 675 -0.33 -18.62 7.78
N ILE A 676 -0.61 -17.61 8.61
CA ILE A 676 -0.42 -16.20 8.24
C ILE A 676 1.06 -15.79 8.32
N LEU A 677 1.46 -14.79 7.53
CA LEU A 677 2.78 -14.17 7.57
C LEU A 677 2.63 -12.63 7.64
N PRO A 678 3.05 -11.98 8.75
CA PRO A 678 3.20 -10.54 8.85
C PRO A 678 4.37 -10.05 7.96
N ILE A 679 4.13 -9.06 7.10
CA ILE A 679 5.15 -8.48 6.23
C ILE A 679 5.11 -6.94 6.27
N TYR A 680 6.29 -6.32 6.18
CA TYR A 680 6.46 -4.87 6.21
C TYR A 680 7.18 -4.39 4.96
N LEU A 681 6.58 -3.41 4.27
CA LEU A 681 7.09 -2.89 3.00
C LEU A 681 7.89 -1.59 3.20
N PRO A 682 8.79 -1.23 2.27
CA PRO A 682 9.63 -0.01 2.32
C PRO A 682 8.96 1.33 2.60
N ASP A 683 7.65 1.49 2.41
CA ASP A 683 6.90 2.70 2.79
C ASP A 683 6.29 2.64 4.22
N GLY A 684 6.67 1.63 5.01
CA GLY A 684 6.19 1.38 6.36
C GLY A 684 4.77 0.78 6.42
N SER A 685 4.15 0.44 5.28
CA SER A 685 2.88 -0.28 5.28
C SER A 685 3.05 -1.74 5.71
N ALA A 686 2.05 -2.26 6.41
CA ALA A 686 2.03 -3.62 6.94
C ALA A 686 0.92 -4.43 6.28
N HIS A 687 1.25 -5.67 5.92
CA HIS A 687 0.33 -6.60 5.29
C HIS A 687 0.40 -7.96 6.00
N GLN A 688 -0.69 -8.71 5.87
CA GLN A 688 -0.71 -10.14 6.15
C GLN A 688 -0.81 -10.86 4.82
N ILE A 689 -0.10 -11.98 4.67
CA ILE A 689 -0.30 -12.89 3.54
C ILE A 689 -0.37 -14.35 3.99
N SER A 690 -0.94 -15.21 3.15
CA SER A 690 -0.91 -16.67 3.27
C SER A 690 0.52 -17.19 3.06
N SER A 691 1.17 -17.67 4.13
CA SER A 691 2.57 -18.11 4.12
C SER A 691 2.81 -19.39 3.30
N LEU A 692 4.09 -19.78 3.15
CA LEU A 692 4.48 -21.07 2.57
C LEU A 692 4.04 -22.27 3.40
N ASN A 693 3.71 -22.12 4.70
CA ASN A 693 3.30 -23.23 5.56
C ASN A 693 1.84 -23.63 5.28
N MET A 694 1.63 -24.46 4.24
CA MET A 694 0.31 -24.84 3.73
C MET A 694 -0.17 -26.18 4.30
N ILE A 695 -1.22 -26.12 5.12
CA ILE A 695 -1.96 -27.28 5.62
C ILE A 695 -2.60 -28.05 4.46
N SER A 696 -2.50 -29.37 4.51
CA SER A 696 -2.99 -30.30 3.50
C SER A 696 -3.75 -31.47 4.11
N TYR A 697 -4.36 -32.29 3.25
CA TYR A 697 -4.54 -33.72 3.51
C TYR A 697 -3.69 -34.53 2.53
N ARG A 698 -3.43 -35.80 2.83
CA ARG A 698 -2.67 -36.68 1.93
C ARG A 698 -3.42 -37.94 1.55
N VAL A 699 -3.21 -38.40 0.32
CA VAL A 699 -3.77 -39.64 -0.23
C VAL A 699 -2.66 -40.49 -0.85
N GLY A 700 -2.74 -41.81 -0.70
CA GLY A 700 -1.71 -42.72 -1.23
C GLY A 700 -1.30 -43.80 -0.23
N SER A 701 -0.04 -44.22 -0.32
CA SER A 701 0.58 -45.20 0.58
C SER A 701 2.10 -45.11 0.50
N ASP A 702 2.82 -45.68 1.47
CA ASP A 702 4.30 -45.76 1.44
C ASP A 702 4.85 -46.62 0.28
N ILE A 703 3.97 -47.38 -0.40
CA ILE A 703 4.32 -48.21 -1.56
C ILE A 703 4.12 -47.45 -2.88
N ASP A 704 3.01 -46.69 -2.98
CA ASP A 704 2.60 -46.01 -4.21
C ASP A 704 3.01 -44.53 -4.25
N GLY A 705 3.47 -43.99 -3.12
CA GLY A 705 3.74 -42.57 -2.88
C GLY A 705 2.55 -41.86 -2.21
N TRP A 706 2.82 -40.75 -1.53
CA TRP A 706 1.82 -39.86 -0.96
C TRP A 706 1.66 -38.62 -1.83
N THR A 707 0.43 -38.27 -2.17
CA THR A 707 0.06 -36.98 -2.79
C THR A 707 -0.53 -36.09 -1.73
N TYR A 708 0.02 -34.89 -1.55
CA TYR A 708 -0.48 -33.86 -0.64
C TYR A 708 -1.38 -32.91 -1.42
N ILE A 709 -2.48 -32.49 -0.80
CA ILE A 709 -3.53 -31.69 -1.41
C ILE A 709 -3.92 -30.61 -0.39
N GLY A 710 -3.65 -29.35 -0.74
CA GLY A 710 -3.98 -28.19 0.09
C GLY A 710 -5.49 -28.09 0.35
N ILE A 711 -5.87 -27.60 1.53
CA ILE A 711 -7.28 -27.47 1.94
C ILE A 711 -7.87 -26.08 1.67
N GLU A 712 -7.20 -25.25 0.88
CA GLU A 712 -7.58 -23.83 0.66
C GLU A 712 -8.91 -23.67 -0.06
N SER A 713 -9.22 -24.57 -0.99
CA SER A 713 -10.51 -24.59 -1.67
C SER A 713 -11.68 -25.07 -0.77
N GLY A 714 -11.39 -25.53 0.45
CA GLY A 714 -12.35 -26.06 1.42
C GLY A 714 -12.53 -27.58 1.35
N VAL A 715 -13.22 -28.11 2.36
CA VAL A 715 -13.55 -29.52 2.55
C VAL A 715 -15.03 -29.71 2.23
N ASP A 716 -15.31 -30.52 1.21
CA ASP A 716 -16.68 -30.88 0.86
C ASP A 716 -17.36 -31.68 1.98
N PRO A 717 -18.68 -31.56 2.19
CA PRO A 717 -19.41 -32.44 3.09
C PRO A 717 -19.47 -33.87 2.54
N ASP A 718 -19.80 -34.84 3.40
CA ASP A 718 -20.21 -36.18 2.97
C ASP A 718 -21.70 -36.20 2.62
N TYR A 719 -22.51 -35.36 3.28
CA TYR A 719 -23.93 -35.19 3.03
C TYR A 719 -24.35 -33.72 3.11
N GLU A 720 -25.05 -33.23 2.10
CA GLU A 720 -25.48 -31.83 2.06
C GLU A 720 -26.55 -31.51 3.12
N LEU A 721 -26.36 -30.41 3.85
CA LEU A 721 -27.38 -29.74 4.64
C LEU A 721 -27.32 -28.25 4.29
N ALA A 722 -28.40 -27.72 3.72
CA ALA A 722 -28.45 -26.34 3.25
C ALA A 722 -28.21 -25.33 4.38
N VAL A 723 -27.63 -24.17 4.04
CA VAL A 723 -27.33 -23.09 5.01
C VAL A 723 -28.57 -22.69 5.83
N SER A 724 -29.74 -22.63 5.19
CA SER A 724 -31.02 -22.33 5.84
C SER A 724 -31.52 -23.38 6.86
N ASP A 725 -30.90 -24.56 6.89
CA ASP A 725 -31.26 -25.68 7.76
C ASP A 725 -30.20 -25.97 8.85
N LEU A 726 -29.08 -25.24 8.88
CA LEU A 726 -28.00 -25.42 9.88
C LEU A 726 -28.49 -25.22 11.33
N THR A 727 -29.47 -24.35 11.55
CA THR A 727 -30.10 -24.18 12.87
C THR A 727 -31.40 -25.00 13.03
N ASN A 728 -31.86 -25.69 11.97
CA ASN A 728 -33.14 -26.41 11.95
C ASN A 728 -33.01 -27.84 12.51
N ASP A 729 -33.34 -28.00 13.80
CA ASP A 729 -33.23 -29.30 14.50
C ASP A 729 -34.02 -30.44 13.83
N ALA A 730 -35.11 -30.13 13.11
CA ALA A 730 -35.87 -31.15 12.38
C ALA A 730 -35.14 -31.62 11.10
N ALA A 731 -34.42 -30.72 10.41
CA ALA A 731 -33.62 -31.06 9.24
C ALA A 731 -32.37 -31.85 9.64
N ILE A 732 -31.63 -31.37 10.65
CA ILE A 732 -30.45 -32.06 11.23
C ILE A 732 -30.82 -33.49 11.65
N ALA A 733 -31.88 -33.64 12.46
CA ALA A 733 -32.33 -34.96 12.90
C ALA A 733 -32.80 -35.85 11.73
N SER A 734 -33.46 -35.27 10.72
CA SER A 734 -33.88 -36.03 9.53
C SER A 734 -32.68 -36.57 8.75
N LEU A 735 -31.64 -35.75 8.56
CA LEU A 735 -30.43 -36.13 7.85
C LEU A 735 -29.66 -37.22 8.61
N ILE A 736 -29.37 -37.02 9.90
CA ILE A 736 -28.65 -38.01 10.73
C ILE A 736 -29.39 -39.35 10.78
N ASN A 737 -30.72 -39.35 10.88
CA ASN A 737 -31.50 -40.58 10.80
C ASN A 737 -31.39 -41.28 9.43
N GLN A 738 -31.28 -40.53 8.33
CA GLN A 738 -31.07 -41.11 6.99
C GLN A 738 -29.65 -41.68 6.83
N ILE A 739 -28.63 -40.99 7.32
CA ILE A 739 -27.22 -41.45 7.32
C ILE A 739 -27.12 -42.77 8.11
N ASN A 740 -27.61 -42.78 9.35
CA ASN A 740 -27.61 -43.97 10.22
C ASN A 740 -28.41 -45.16 9.66
N GLN A 741 -29.32 -44.92 8.71
CA GLN A 741 -30.10 -45.96 8.02
C GLN A 741 -29.50 -46.37 6.66
N GLY A 742 -28.41 -45.72 6.22
CA GLY A 742 -27.84 -45.93 4.88
C GLY A 742 -28.78 -45.48 3.75
N THR A 743 -29.63 -44.48 4.00
CA THR A 743 -30.62 -43.95 3.05
C THR A 743 -30.38 -42.50 2.62
N ALA A 744 -29.47 -41.79 3.29
CA ALA A 744 -29.04 -40.46 2.86
C ALA A 744 -28.35 -40.53 1.49
N THR A 745 -28.49 -39.47 0.69
CA THR A 745 -27.79 -39.34 -0.60
C THR A 745 -26.44 -38.68 -0.35
N PRO A 746 -25.30 -39.35 -0.63
CA PRO A 746 -23.98 -38.73 -0.50
C PRO A 746 -23.86 -37.48 -1.35
N TYR A 747 -23.11 -36.50 -0.85
CA TYR A 747 -22.76 -35.31 -1.61
C TYR A 747 -21.94 -35.69 -2.86
N VAL A 748 -22.18 -34.96 -3.94
CA VAL A 748 -21.41 -35.06 -5.18
C VAL A 748 -21.05 -33.63 -5.56
N ASN A 749 -19.75 -33.31 -5.48
CA ASN A 749 -19.25 -31.99 -5.85
C ASN A 749 -19.62 -31.70 -7.32
N PRO A 750 -20.38 -30.63 -7.62
CA PRO A 750 -20.83 -30.33 -8.98
C PRO A 750 -19.70 -29.85 -9.91
N ASN A 751 -18.52 -29.58 -9.36
CA ASN A 751 -17.34 -29.04 -10.07
C ASN A 751 -16.18 -30.05 -10.21
N ALA A 752 -16.34 -31.29 -9.72
CA ALA A 752 -15.32 -32.36 -9.75
C ALA A 752 -15.32 -33.21 -11.03
#